data_AF-A0A2D9UF29-F1
#
_entry.id   AF-A0A2D9UF29-F1
#
_cell.length_a   1.000
_cell.length_b   1.000
_cell.length_c   1.000
_cell.angle_alpha   90.00
_cell.angle_beta   90.00
_cell.angle_gamma   90.00
#
_symmetry.space_group_name_H-M   'P 1'
#
loop_
_entity.id
_entity.type
_entity.pdbx_description
1 polymer ?
#
loop_
_entity_poly.entity_id
_entity_poly.type
_entity_poly.pdbx_seq_one_letter_code
_entity_poly.pdbx_strand_id
1 'polypeptide(L)'
;MKIRTLFFIISIISISYLNGQVVASDDVILCDGQQGTVPVTLTATSYAVDLTDANIYTDDIFGGVIDMGFDFEFYGNTYNQVVLSSNNYLSFITSNAGAYSAWAINAAIPNNFDAPLNAILCPWQDIYPGVNGNGIIQFATTGEAPNRVFIASFCGIPMFSCTEICYSSQIKLFETTNIIETHIAQKVLCTSWNGGVAIHGLHNEDGTIAHVVTGLDGVERNYPNEWTCENDGWSFTPNGDNDYIIENIEFAPAVAGTDIIWQDEFGNQIGTGGEITVYPGGDVTYTAGASLCGDAGDWCGFEGGIEGDDVSITFEVLPINGDNTDIICYNSSDGTIEVIAPESGDWLYSLFDINNNLIDSETTSDETWIFENLEPGTYYVNITEQNSFCISEQLEFILYEPSQVNSSYINTNVECNGENDGLIEIEINGGTPPYNTILGDQENGETIDEQGGNTIIFSNLVAGNYYYTPTDVNGCLTESNEIFFTITEPSELDLSEDEIGGVTCLDAANGFIQITMSGGTPPYSYEWSNNSGFFAQTEDIANLNGGTYDLSVLDDNNCNYLTSLEITENEGIIIDPLLSECISNNGEITISTTGGTPPYIYELFNLSNNNSEAINNNGYFNNLIEGDYLIEITDELGCLEEVSINLNAAPIADFNIDFDEFYLSNNPTVFTDFSNDINIDTWTWNFGDGNTLTQYENQETSHLYTNPGTYYVTLTVVDSYGCQDELTKKIEVLQDYYSYSPNIFTPNNDGINDTFTPSLFNINEESYSLMIFDRWGKKIFETYNYNQGWDGKLENGSLLNSDTYSYKINYTTTMGIEKEEKGKLIMAK
;
A
#
# COMPACT_ATOMS: atom_id res chain seq x y z
N MET A 1 59.50 57.26 -15.39
CA MET A 1 58.76 58.52 -15.16
C MET A 1 59.47 59.28 -14.03
N LYS A 2 59.89 60.53 -14.26
CA LYS A 2 60.65 61.39 -13.30
C LYS A 2 59.78 61.67 -12.05
N ILE A 3 60.31 61.71 -10.82
CA ILE A 3 60.88 62.89 -10.09
C ILE A 3 61.36 62.33 -8.71
N ARG A 4 62.67 62.33 -8.37
CA ARG A 4 63.43 63.26 -7.45
C ARG A 4 62.70 63.55 -6.11
N THR A 5 63.23 63.29 -4.91
CA THR A 5 64.44 63.86 -4.26
C THR A 5 64.64 63.12 -2.91
N LEU A 6 65.74 62.38 -2.68
CA LEU A 6 66.95 62.74 -1.91
C LEU A 6 66.71 63.27 -0.47
N PHE A 7 66.98 62.46 0.56
CA PHE A 7 68.06 62.69 1.54
C PHE A 7 68.37 61.39 2.33
N PHE A 8 69.65 61.24 2.67
CA PHE A 8 70.34 60.03 3.12
C PHE A 8 70.94 60.32 4.52
N ILE A 9 71.24 59.25 5.26
CA ILE A 9 72.20 59.12 6.40
C ILE A 9 71.61 59.15 7.82
N ILE A 10 71.26 57.94 8.26
CA ILE A 10 71.66 57.23 9.50
C ILE A 10 72.71 57.94 10.38
N SER A 11 72.39 58.20 11.66
CA SER A 11 73.07 57.54 12.80
C SER A 11 72.48 58.03 14.13
N ILE A 12 71.83 57.07 14.80
CA ILE A 12 71.65 56.88 16.24
C ILE A 12 72.56 57.76 17.09
N ILE A 13 71.97 58.68 17.87
CA ILE A 13 72.34 58.95 19.25
C ILE A 13 71.02 59.15 20.01
N SER A 14 70.75 58.19 20.88
CA SER A 14 69.77 58.15 21.97
C SER A 14 69.18 59.52 22.36
N ILE A 15 67.87 59.68 22.11
CA ILE A 15 67.05 60.59 22.91
C ILE A 15 66.88 59.86 24.24
N SER A 16 67.69 60.26 25.22
CA SER A 16 67.52 59.86 26.60
C SER A 16 66.22 60.50 27.09
N TYR A 17 65.14 59.71 27.09
CA TYR A 17 64.00 60.01 27.95
C TYR A 17 64.49 59.83 29.38
N LEU A 18 64.43 60.89 30.18
CA LEU A 18 64.66 60.83 31.62
C LEU A 18 63.41 61.34 32.32
N ASN A 19 62.39 60.47 32.29
CA ASN A 19 61.21 60.51 33.15
C ASN A 19 61.55 59.65 34.37
N GLY A 20 61.39 60.14 35.59
CA GLY A 20 61.43 59.24 36.75
C GLY A 20 60.13 58.45 36.83
N GLN A 21 60.01 57.33 36.10
CA GLN A 21 58.89 56.38 36.24
C GLN A 21 59.41 54.94 36.08
N VAL A 22 58.92 54.00 36.87
CA VAL A 22 59.07 52.56 36.58
C VAL A 22 57.87 52.18 35.71
N VAL A 23 58.09 51.58 34.55
CA VAL A 23 57.00 51.08 33.70
C VAL A 23 57.09 49.56 33.71
N ALA A 24 56.07 48.90 34.25
CA ALA A 24 55.86 47.48 34.05
C ALA A 24 55.01 47.28 32.79
N SER A 25 55.20 46.17 32.09
CA SER A 25 54.43 45.85 30.89
C SER A 25 54.05 44.37 30.86
N ASP A 26 53.09 44.05 29.99
CA ASP A 26 52.62 42.70 29.62
C ASP A 26 51.50 42.13 30.50
N ASP A 27 50.30 42.73 30.45
CA ASP A 27 49.08 42.05 30.93
C ASP A 27 48.92 40.70 30.22
N VAL A 28 48.64 39.65 30.99
CA VAL A 28 48.53 38.29 30.47
C VAL A 28 47.15 37.72 30.76
N ILE A 29 46.48 37.26 29.70
CA ILE A 29 45.27 36.46 29.79
C ILE A 29 45.68 34.99 29.69
N LEU A 30 45.30 34.19 30.70
CA LEU A 30 45.49 32.74 30.75
C LEU A 30 44.13 32.05 30.80
N CYS A 31 44.13 30.73 30.58
CA CYS A 31 42.91 29.96 30.71
C CYS A 31 42.65 29.48 32.11
N ASP A 32 41.38 29.50 32.52
CA ASP A 32 40.95 28.97 33.81
C ASP A 32 41.43 27.51 33.99
N GLY A 33 41.86 27.18 35.21
CA GLY A 33 42.50 25.90 35.54
C GLY A 33 44.02 25.85 35.31
N GLN A 34 44.64 26.88 34.71
CA GLN A 34 46.11 26.97 34.57
C GLN A 34 46.81 27.56 35.81
N GLN A 35 46.08 27.88 36.89
CA GLN A 35 46.64 28.51 38.09
C GLN A 35 47.83 27.71 38.66
N GLY A 36 48.95 28.40 38.88
CA GLY A 36 50.16 27.81 39.46
C GLY A 36 50.93 26.84 38.54
N THR A 37 50.50 26.60 37.31
CA THR A 37 51.14 25.65 36.37
C THR A 37 51.91 26.34 35.24
N VAL A 38 51.42 27.49 34.77
CA VAL A 38 52.05 28.27 33.69
C VAL A 38 52.88 29.40 34.31
N PRO A 39 54.21 29.46 34.05
CA PRO A 39 55.02 30.59 34.44
C PRO A 39 54.71 31.81 33.56
N VAL A 40 54.48 32.96 34.18
CA VAL A 40 54.37 34.26 33.50
C VAL A 40 55.61 35.09 33.82
N THR A 41 56.27 35.64 32.80
CA THR A 41 57.42 36.52 32.98
C THR A 41 56.95 37.97 32.84
N LEU A 42 57.06 38.73 33.92
CA LEU A 42 56.76 40.16 33.97
C LEU A 42 58.05 40.94 33.72
N THR A 43 57.95 42.04 32.99
CA THR A 43 59.10 42.89 32.66
C THR A 43 58.86 44.33 33.11
N ALA A 44 59.91 44.99 33.62
CA ALA A 44 59.86 46.37 34.07
C ALA A 44 61.13 47.12 33.71
N THR A 45 60.97 48.38 33.32
CA THR A 45 62.08 49.27 32.96
C THR A 45 62.07 50.51 33.84
N SER A 46 63.23 50.89 34.39
CA SER A 46 63.43 52.13 35.14
C SER A 46 64.36 53.09 34.38
N TYR A 47 64.13 54.39 34.52
CA TYR A 47 64.98 55.45 33.96
C TYR A 47 65.84 56.10 35.07
N ALA A 48 67.12 56.37 34.80
CA ALA A 48 68.08 56.79 35.82
C ALA A 48 68.01 58.29 36.16
N VAL A 49 67.74 58.66 37.42
CA VAL A 49 67.87 60.04 37.91
C VAL A 49 69.27 60.26 38.47
N ASP A 50 70.00 61.26 37.96
CA ASP A 50 71.32 61.65 38.49
C ASP A 50 71.16 62.63 39.65
N LEU A 51 71.72 62.31 40.81
CA LEU A 51 71.55 63.06 42.04
C LEU A 51 72.79 63.88 42.38
N THR A 52 72.60 65.16 42.69
CA THR A 52 73.67 66.03 43.16
C THR A 52 73.58 66.24 44.68
N ASP A 53 74.68 66.05 45.39
CA ASP A 53 74.79 66.32 46.84
C ASP A 53 74.83 67.83 47.11
N ALA A 54 74.01 68.29 48.06
CA ALA A 54 73.98 69.69 48.48
C ALA A 54 75.26 70.14 49.25
N ASN A 55 76.14 69.20 49.61
CA ASN A 55 77.37 69.40 50.41
C ASN A 55 77.10 70.03 51.79
N ILE A 56 75.95 69.71 52.38
CA ILE A 56 75.52 70.19 53.70
C ILE A 56 75.72 69.05 54.69
N TYR A 57 76.75 69.15 55.53
CA TYR A 57 77.13 68.10 56.48
C TYR A 57 77.20 68.59 57.93
N THR A 58 76.80 69.83 58.17
CA THR A 58 76.82 70.46 59.50
C THR A 58 75.46 71.07 59.80
N ASP A 59 75.10 71.06 61.07
CA ASP A 59 73.89 71.70 61.56
C ASP A 59 73.91 73.23 61.38
N ASP A 60 72.72 73.83 61.34
CA ASP A 60 72.47 75.27 61.20
C ASP A 60 73.26 75.94 60.05
N ILE A 61 73.40 75.28 58.89
CA ILE A 61 74.08 75.88 57.74
C ILE A 61 73.21 75.84 56.48
N PHE A 62 73.29 76.93 55.72
CA PHE A 62 72.85 76.96 54.34
C PHE A 62 73.92 76.39 53.42
N GLY A 63 73.49 75.57 52.46
CA GLY A 63 74.34 75.12 51.36
C GLY A 63 74.72 76.23 50.39
N GLY A 64 75.27 75.82 49.25
CA GLY A 64 75.53 76.72 48.13
C GLY A 64 74.24 77.18 47.43
N VAL A 65 74.38 78.13 46.50
CA VAL A 65 73.31 78.50 45.57
C VAL A 65 73.14 77.38 44.56
N ILE A 66 71.91 76.87 44.43
CA ILE A 66 71.51 75.82 43.50
C ILE A 66 70.67 76.47 42.40
N ASP A 67 71.03 76.21 41.14
CA ASP A 67 70.21 76.55 39.99
C ASP A 67 69.14 75.46 39.82
N MET A 68 67.86 75.84 39.85
CA MET A 68 66.74 74.91 39.66
C MET A 68 66.59 74.48 38.20
N GLY A 69 67.31 75.13 37.28
CA GLY A 69 67.20 74.92 35.85
C GLY A 69 66.05 75.70 35.21
N PHE A 70 65.04 76.15 35.95
CA PHE A 70 63.87 76.87 35.44
C PHE A 70 63.44 78.05 36.32
N ASP A 71 62.64 78.95 35.75
CA ASP A 71 62.00 80.06 36.46
C ASP A 71 60.73 79.54 37.17
N PHE A 72 60.61 79.82 38.46
CA PHE A 72 59.52 79.42 39.35
C PHE A 72 58.90 80.65 40.03
N GLU A 73 57.58 80.77 40.01
CA GLU A 73 56.86 81.88 40.66
C GLU A 73 56.47 81.54 42.10
N PHE A 74 56.90 82.38 43.05
CA PHE A 74 56.58 82.24 44.47
C PHE A 74 56.32 83.63 45.09
N TYR A 75 55.18 83.80 45.77
CA TYR A 75 54.70 85.11 46.27
C TYR A 75 54.75 86.24 45.23
N GLY A 76 54.34 85.96 43.98
CA GLY A 76 54.34 86.95 42.90
C GLY A 76 55.74 87.38 42.43
N ASN A 77 56.80 86.72 42.90
CA ASN A 77 58.18 86.93 42.46
C ASN A 77 58.68 85.70 41.69
N THR A 78 59.55 85.92 40.70
CA THR A 78 60.16 84.84 39.91
C THR A 78 61.56 84.50 40.45
N TYR A 79 61.82 83.22 40.67
CA TYR A 79 63.08 82.68 41.16
C TYR A 79 63.57 81.55 40.26
N ASN A 80 64.86 81.49 39.99
CA ASN A 80 65.49 80.35 39.29
C ASN A 80 66.59 79.68 40.13
N GLN A 81 66.80 80.18 41.34
CA GLN A 81 67.83 79.71 42.24
C GLN A 81 67.25 79.54 43.64
N VAL A 82 67.74 78.51 44.31
CA VAL A 82 67.38 78.18 45.69
C VAL A 82 68.62 77.89 46.51
N VAL A 83 68.46 77.88 47.82
CA VAL A 83 69.47 77.46 48.78
C VAL A 83 68.80 76.49 49.73
N LEU A 84 69.37 75.29 49.86
CA LEU A 84 68.90 74.31 50.84
C LEU A 84 69.60 74.55 52.18
N SER A 85 68.91 74.31 53.28
CA SER A 85 69.47 74.33 54.63
C SER A 85 69.51 72.93 55.21
N SER A 86 70.47 72.69 56.11
CA SER A 86 70.47 71.50 56.95
C SER A 86 69.08 71.30 57.56
N ASN A 87 68.46 72.36 58.10
CA ASN A 87 67.25 72.33 58.93
C ASN A 87 65.93 72.09 58.15
N ASN A 88 66.00 71.30 57.08
CA ASN A 88 64.91 70.80 56.26
C ASN A 88 64.04 71.90 55.63
N TYR A 89 64.74 72.80 54.94
CA TYR A 89 64.22 74.07 54.49
C TYR A 89 64.84 74.46 53.14
N LEU A 90 64.00 74.94 52.22
CA LEU A 90 64.40 75.48 50.92
C LEU A 90 64.13 76.99 50.89
N SER A 91 65.16 77.80 50.67
CA SER A 91 65.07 79.27 50.60
C SER A 91 65.25 79.79 49.19
N PHE A 92 64.43 80.76 48.78
CA PHE A 92 64.65 81.53 47.55
C PHE A 92 65.59 82.74 47.76
N ILE A 93 66.07 82.97 48.99
CA ILE A 93 66.99 84.07 49.33
C ILE A 93 68.44 83.61 49.14
N THR A 94 69.01 83.83 47.96
CA THR A 94 70.37 83.35 47.62
C THR A 94 71.49 83.97 48.45
N SER A 95 71.27 85.14 49.08
CA SER A 95 72.24 85.73 50.02
C SER A 95 72.43 84.91 51.30
N ASN A 96 71.56 83.92 51.56
CA ASN A 96 71.70 83.00 52.68
C ASN A 96 72.78 81.93 52.42
N ALA A 97 73.22 81.72 51.18
CA ALA A 97 74.17 80.65 50.84
C ALA A 97 75.46 80.72 51.67
N GLY A 98 75.84 79.59 52.27
CA GLY A 98 77.00 79.47 53.16
C GLY A 98 76.92 80.27 54.47
N ALA A 99 75.80 80.94 54.74
CA ALA A 99 75.57 81.64 56.01
C ALA A 99 75.05 80.68 57.09
N TYR A 100 75.11 81.15 58.33
CA TYR A 100 74.54 80.45 59.48
C TYR A 100 73.01 80.47 59.36
N SER A 101 72.40 79.30 59.27
CA SER A 101 70.95 79.09 59.22
C SER A 101 70.37 79.05 60.64
N ALA A 102 70.62 80.12 61.41
CA ALA A 102 70.14 80.22 62.78
C ALA A 102 68.62 80.28 62.83
N TRP A 103 67.98 79.29 63.44
CA TRP A 103 66.66 79.51 63.99
C TRP A 103 66.58 78.84 65.35
N ALA A 104 66.72 79.67 66.39
CA ALA A 104 66.83 79.18 67.76
C ALA A 104 65.61 78.31 68.13
N ILE A 105 65.82 77.28 68.94
CA ILE A 105 64.78 76.42 69.56
C ILE A 105 63.60 77.22 70.17
N ASN A 106 63.81 78.49 70.50
CA ASN A 106 62.84 79.38 71.14
C ASN A 106 62.36 80.52 70.22
N ALA A 107 62.77 80.54 68.95
CA ALA A 107 62.32 81.54 68.01
C ALA A 107 60.82 81.36 67.80
N ALA A 108 60.07 82.45 67.88
CA ALA A 108 58.64 82.40 67.64
C ALA A 108 58.39 81.85 66.24
N ILE A 109 57.40 80.96 66.13
CA ILE A 109 56.78 80.59 64.87
C ILE A 109 56.53 81.91 64.11
N PRO A 110 56.95 82.04 62.83
CA PRO A 110 56.63 83.20 62.02
C PRO A 110 55.16 83.51 62.16
N ASN A 111 54.85 84.71 62.56
CA ASN A 111 53.47 85.13 62.76
C ASN A 111 53.10 86.15 61.69
N ASN A 112 51.83 86.49 61.64
CA ASN A 112 51.21 87.45 60.71
C ASN A 112 51.87 88.83 60.62
N PHE A 113 52.78 89.14 61.55
CA PHE A 113 53.45 90.43 61.59
C PHE A 113 54.87 90.39 60.99
N ASP A 114 55.38 89.21 60.62
CA ASP A 114 56.68 89.02 59.99
C ASP A 114 56.55 88.97 58.45
N ALA A 115 57.53 89.51 57.73
CA ALA A 115 57.57 89.45 56.26
C ALA A 115 57.67 87.98 55.78
N PRO A 116 57.11 87.62 54.61
CA PRO A 116 57.24 86.27 54.06
C PRO A 116 58.71 85.87 53.97
N LEU A 117 59.03 84.67 54.47
CA LEU A 117 60.40 84.15 54.54
C LEU A 117 60.99 83.79 53.17
N ASN A 118 60.22 83.94 52.08
CA ASN A 118 60.56 83.53 50.71
C ASN A 118 61.16 82.14 50.68
N ALA A 119 60.44 81.18 51.25
CA ALA A 119 60.95 79.84 51.45
C ALA A 119 59.89 78.80 51.85
N ILE A 120 60.27 77.53 51.77
CA ILE A 120 59.42 76.34 51.93
C ILE A 120 60.00 75.44 53.04
N LEU A 121 59.16 75.06 54.00
CA LEU A 121 59.52 74.30 55.19
C LEU A 121 58.81 72.93 55.19
N CYS A 122 59.55 71.82 55.10
CA CYS A 122 58.96 70.48 54.93
C CYS A 122 59.71 69.33 55.64
N PRO A 123 59.29 68.93 56.85
CA PRO A 123 58.83 69.78 57.93
C PRO A 123 60.01 70.48 58.58
N TRP A 124 59.81 71.68 59.09
CA TRP A 124 60.89 72.39 59.76
C TRP A 124 61.38 71.67 61.02
N GLN A 125 62.69 71.51 61.18
CA GLN A 125 63.30 71.06 62.45
C GLN A 125 64.75 71.48 62.65
N ASP A 126 65.14 71.54 63.93
CA ASP A 126 66.52 71.67 64.38
C ASP A 126 67.23 70.30 64.30
N ILE A 127 68.41 70.25 63.70
CA ILE A 127 69.17 69.00 63.52
C ILE A 127 70.16 68.85 64.67
N TYR A 128 70.49 67.63 65.05
CA TYR A 128 71.52 67.43 66.08
C TYR A 128 72.94 67.41 65.46
N PRO A 129 73.81 68.40 65.75
CA PRO A 129 75.20 68.32 65.35
C PRO A 129 75.95 67.29 66.20
N GLY A 130 76.41 66.21 65.57
CA GLY A 130 77.39 65.29 66.16
C GLY A 130 76.88 63.92 66.63
N VAL A 131 75.67 63.50 66.25
CA VAL A 131 75.38 62.05 66.19
C VAL A 131 75.90 61.53 64.85
N ASN A 132 76.72 60.49 64.85
CA ASN A 132 77.06 59.75 63.63
C ASN A 132 75.77 59.11 63.09
N GLY A 133 75.17 59.75 62.09
CA GLY A 133 73.98 59.28 61.36
C GLY A 133 73.85 60.13 60.10
N ASN A 134 74.33 59.59 58.98
CA ASN A 134 74.49 60.27 57.69
C ASN A 134 73.15 60.44 56.98
N GLY A 135 72.34 61.40 57.42
CA GLY A 135 71.29 61.90 56.55
C GLY A 135 71.91 62.61 55.35
N ILE A 136 71.31 62.45 54.17
CA ILE A 136 71.82 63.01 52.92
C ILE A 136 70.81 64.02 52.40
N ILE A 137 71.28 65.21 52.04
CA ILE A 137 70.48 66.20 51.33
C ILE A 137 70.93 66.17 49.88
N GLN A 138 70.04 65.67 49.02
CA GLN A 138 70.29 65.58 47.59
C GLN A 138 69.26 66.38 46.84
N PHE A 139 69.63 66.83 45.66
CA PHE A 139 68.69 67.45 44.75
C PHE A 139 68.94 66.96 43.33
N ALA A 140 67.88 67.06 42.52
CA ALA A 140 67.94 66.87 41.09
C ALA A 140 66.92 67.79 40.44
N THR A 141 67.23 68.23 39.22
CA THR A 141 66.20 68.74 38.31
C THR A 141 65.93 67.64 37.30
N THR A 142 64.70 67.15 37.24
CA THR A 142 64.27 66.09 36.33
C THR A 142 63.32 66.64 35.29
N GLY A 143 63.11 65.91 34.20
CA GLY A 143 62.31 66.35 33.06
C GLY A 143 63.03 67.35 32.15
N GLU A 144 62.33 67.80 31.11
CA GLU A 144 62.81 68.76 30.12
C GLU A 144 61.88 69.98 30.08
N ALA A 145 62.41 71.14 29.69
CA ALA A 145 61.60 72.34 29.58
C ALA A 145 60.43 72.10 28.60
N PRO A 146 59.19 72.50 28.92
CA PRO A 146 58.80 73.37 30.04
C PRO A 146 58.29 72.62 31.30
N ASN A 147 58.41 71.31 31.38
CA ASN A 147 57.82 70.49 32.46
C ASN A 147 58.89 69.94 33.42
N ARG A 148 59.93 70.72 33.70
CA ARG A 148 60.96 70.29 34.66
C ARG A 148 60.39 70.27 36.07
N VAL A 149 60.94 69.38 36.88
CA VAL A 149 60.65 69.30 38.31
C VAL A 149 61.97 69.41 39.05
N PHE A 150 62.08 70.41 39.92
CA PHE A 150 63.18 70.49 40.87
C PHE A 150 62.78 69.70 42.11
N ILE A 151 63.59 68.72 42.50
CA ILE A 151 63.35 67.83 43.62
C ILE A 151 64.49 68.01 44.60
N ALA A 152 64.17 68.35 45.85
CA ALA A 152 65.08 68.34 46.97
C ALA A 152 64.64 67.28 47.97
N SER A 153 65.51 66.32 48.25
CA SER A 153 65.27 65.19 49.14
C SER A 153 66.16 65.28 50.37
N PHE A 154 65.54 65.15 51.54
CA PHE A 154 66.16 65.15 52.85
C PHE A 154 66.00 63.75 53.42
N CYS A 155 67.00 62.90 53.18
CA CYS A 155 66.93 61.47 53.44
C CYS A 155 67.58 61.14 54.79
N GLY A 156 66.84 60.52 55.71
CA GLY A 156 67.38 59.98 56.96
C GLY A 156 68.06 61.01 57.88
N ILE A 157 67.57 62.24 57.89
CA ILE A 157 68.15 63.34 58.66
C ILE A 157 67.75 63.18 60.14
N PRO A 158 68.67 63.15 61.13
CA PRO A 158 68.31 62.99 62.55
C PRO A 158 67.80 64.30 63.19
N MET A 159 66.77 64.23 64.05
CA MET A 159 66.24 65.40 64.77
C MET A 159 66.99 65.69 66.09
N PHE A 160 67.13 66.97 66.45
CA PHE A 160 67.56 67.39 67.79
C PHE A 160 66.62 66.80 68.86
N SER A 161 67.21 66.10 69.84
CA SER A 161 66.54 65.37 70.95
C SER A 161 65.77 64.07 70.61
N CYS A 162 65.80 63.60 69.35
CA CYS A 162 65.19 62.34 68.91
C CYS A 162 66.20 61.45 68.19
N THR A 163 67.16 60.94 68.95
CA THR A 163 68.40 60.38 68.39
C THR A 163 68.30 58.99 67.77
N GLU A 164 67.11 58.35 67.77
CA GLU A 164 66.97 56.93 67.37
C GLU A 164 66.25 56.68 66.04
N ILE A 165 65.70 57.70 65.34
CA ILE A 165 64.88 57.44 64.14
C ILE A 165 65.19 58.42 63.00
N CYS A 166 65.29 57.85 61.80
CA CYS A 166 65.54 58.51 60.52
C CYS A 166 64.18 58.79 59.84
N TYR A 167 63.88 60.05 59.49
CA TYR A 167 62.72 60.39 58.66
C TYR A 167 63.22 60.91 57.31
N SER A 168 62.37 60.81 56.30
CA SER A 168 62.67 61.37 54.98
C SER A 168 61.59 62.35 54.55
N SER A 169 61.99 63.45 53.92
CA SER A 169 61.06 64.39 53.31
C SER A 169 61.55 64.85 51.94
N GLN A 170 60.60 65.30 51.11
CA GLN A 170 60.91 65.84 49.79
C GLN A 170 60.14 67.13 49.55
N ILE A 171 60.78 68.06 48.85
CA ILE A 171 60.17 69.27 48.28
C ILE A 171 60.32 69.17 46.77
N LYS A 172 59.20 69.25 46.06
CA LYS A 172 59.17 69.30 44.59
C LYS A 172 58.62 70.64 44.13
N LEU A 173 59.25 71.23 43.13
CA LEU A 173 58.81 72.46 42.47
C LEU A 173 58.59 72.15 40.99
N PHE A 174 57.41 72.44 40.47
CA PHE A 174 57.03 72.14 39.09
C PHE A 174 57.12 73.38 38.21
N GLU A 175 57.90 73.32 37.13
CA GLU A 175 58.21 74.45 36.25
C GLU A 175 56.97 75.12 35.63
N THR A 176 56.09 74.35 34.98
CA THR A 176 54.95 74.94 34.24
C THR A 176 53.83 75.40 35.16
N THR A 177 53.58 74.68 36.25
CA THR A 177 52.42 74.92 37.11
C THR A 177 52.72 75.78 38.31
N ASN A 178 54.00 76.02 38.60
CA ASN A 178 54.50 76.60 39.86
C ASN A 178 53.99 75.84 41.11
N ILE A 179 53.52 74.61 40.95
CA ILE A 179 53.05 73.79 42.07
C ILE A 179 54.25 73.44 42.94
N ILE A 180 54.01 73.46 44.25
CA ILE A 180 54.93 72.94 45.26
C ILE A 180 54.30 71.66 45.78
N GLU A 181 55.05 70.57 45.82
CA GLU A 181 54.63 69.39 46.57
C GLU A 181 55.60 69.14 47.71
N THR A 182 55.05 68.76 48.85
CA THR A 182 55.82 68.38 50.02
C THR A 182 55.41 66.99 50.49
N HIS A 183 56.40 66.17 50.81
CA HIS A 183 56.21 64.76 51.10
C HIS A 183 56.96 64.39 52.38
N ILE A 184 56.36 63.60 53.27
CA ILE A 184 56.99 63.13 54.52
C ILE A 184 56.73 61.64 54.70
N ALA A 185 57.80 60.91 55.01
CA ALA A 185 57.75 59.53 55.46
C ALA A 185 58.41 59.35 56.83
N GLN A 186 57.76 58.59 57.71
CA GLN A 186 58.31 58.03 58.96
C GLN A 186 58.86 59.03 59.97
N LYS A 187 58.21 60.20 60.08
CA LYS A 187 58.50 61.15 61.16
C LYS A 187 58.10 60.58 62.52
N VAL A 188 58.87 60.83 63.58
CA VAL A 188 58.49 60.41 64.94
C VAL A 188 58.04 61.60 65.76
N LEU A 189 56.93 61.43 66.51
CA LEU A 189 56.43 62.45 67.42
C LEU A 189 57.32 62.52 68.68
N CYS A 190 58.20 63.51 68.74
CA CYS A 190 59.08 63.70 69.88
C CYS A 190 58.44 64.54 70.98
N THR A 191 58.39 64.02 72.21
CA THR A 191 57.72 64.69 73.33
C THR A 191 58.49 65.89 73.92
N SER A 192 59.78 66.03 73.62
CA SER A 192 60.67 67.01 74.24
C SER A 192 60.92 68.27 73.41
N TRP A 193 60.61 68.25 72.11
CA TRP A 193 60.88 69.35 71.18
C TRP A 193 59.57 69.84 70.55
N ASN A 194 59.26 71.13 70.75
CA ASN A 194 58.05 71.83 70.30
C ASN A 194 56.69 71.12 70.55
N GLY A 195 56.61 70.25 71.57
CA GLY A 195 55.40 69.48 71.89
C GLY A 195 55.05 68.38 70.87
N GLY A 196 55.98 67.97 70.01
CA GLY A 196 55.73 66.98 68.95
C GLY A 196 55.09 67.55 67.68
N VAL A 197 55.11 68.87 67.51
CA VAL A 197 54.50 69.55 66.36
C VAL A 197 55.50 69.64 65.20
N ALA A 198 55.12 69.11 64.03
CA ALA A 198 55.78 69.38 62.76
C ALA A 198 55.19 70.65 62.14
N ILE A 199 56.02 71.60 61.71
CA ILE A 199 55.54 72.80 61.01
C ILE A 199 55.73 72.59 59.50
N HIS A 200 54.62 72.56 58.76
CA HIS A 200 54.59 72.75 57.30
C HIS A 200 54.34 74.22 57.01
N GLY A 201 55.42 74.97 56.83
CA GLY A 201 55.35 76.43 56.75
C GLY A 201 55.34 76.94 55.32
N LEU A 202 54.19 77.43 54.86
CA LEU A 202 54.05 78.42 53.79
C LEU A 202 53.24 79.59 54.38
N HIS A 203 53.58 80.85 54.12
CA HIS A 203 52.78 82.01 54.55
C HIS A 203 51.61 82.28 53.57
N ASN A 204 50.48 82.82 54.02
CA ASN A 204 49.40 83.35 53.15
C ASN A 204 49.36 84.91 53.13
N GLU A 205 48.35 85.53 52.48
CA GLU A 205 48.25 87.00 52.26
C GLU A 205 48.35 87.87 53.53
N ASP A 206 47.87 87.40 54.68
CA ASP A 206 47.94 88.14 55.94
C ASP A 206 49.18 87.81 56.79
N GLY A 207 50.12 87.07 56.22
CA GLY A 207 51.35 86.63 56.88
C GLY A 207 51.12 85.51 57.91
N THR A 208 49.92 84.94 58.06
CA THR A 208 49.79 83.70 58.84
C THR A 208 50.57 82.59 58.15
N ILE A 209 51.12 81.67 58.92
CA ILE A 209 51.52 80.38 58.37
C ILE A 209 50.25 79.65 57.95
N ALA A 210 50.13 79.37 56.65
CA ALA A 210 49.03 78.66 56.00
C ALA A 210 48.78 77.27 56.62
N HIS A 211 49.76 76.68 57.31
CA HIS A 211 49.54 75.50 58.16
C HIS A 211 50.55 75.35 59.32
N VAL A 212 50.24 75.87 60.51
CA VAL A 212 50.50 75.09 61.73
C VAL A 212 49.29 74.19 61.90
N VAL A 213 49.42 72.94 62.33
CA VAL A 213 48.25 72.08 62.61
C VAL A 213 47.44 72.72 63.77
N THR A 214 46.55 73.63 63.42
CA THR A 214 45.67 74.42 64.30
C THR A 214 44.40 74.73 63.52
N GLY A 215 43.25 74.19 63.95
CA GLY A 215 41.96 74.44 63.30
C GLY A 215 41.40 75.84 63.60
N LEU A 216 40.35 76.21 62.87
CA LEU A 216 39.59 77.48 62.97
C LEU A 216 38.93 77.75 64.35
N ASP A 217 39.10 76.86 65.33
CA ASP A 217 38.66 77.01 66.72
C ASP A 217 39.77 77.53 67.66
N GLY A 218 40.98 77.81 67.14
CA GLY A 218 42.07 78.41 67.91
C GLY A 218 42.75 77.45 68.88
N VAL A 219 42.59 76.14 68.68
CA VAL A 219 43.24 75.08 69.47
C VAL A 219 44.43 74.52 68.69
N GLU A 220 45.64 74.57 69.28
CA GLU A 220 46.80 73.77 68.85
C GLU A 220 46.44 72.29 68.97
N ARG A 221 46.26 71.64 67.82
CA ARG A 221 45.94 70.22 67.77
C ARG A 221 47.05 69.46 67.07
N ASN A 222 47.82 68.76 67.91
CA ASN A 222 48.03 67.32 67.79
C ASN A 222 47.40 66.61 69.01
N TYR A 223 46.07 66.73 69.20
CA TYR A 223 45.30 65.85 70.11
C TYR A 223 43.83 65.66 69.66
N PRO A 224 43.24 64.45 69.82
CA PRO A 224 43.89 63.25 70.29
C PRO A 224 44.58 62.55 69.13
N ASN A 225 45.88 62.31 69.28
CA ASN A 225 46.65 61.21 68.68
C ASN A 225 45.92 60.49 67.54
N GLU A 226 46.26 60.73 66.28
CA GLU A 226 47.44 60.10 65.68
C GLU A 226 47.80 60.87 64.41
N TRP A 227 48.95 61.54 64.41
CA TRP A 227 49.74 61.59 63.19
C TRP A 227 50.32 60.18 63.07
N THR A 228 49.68 59.30 62.29
CA THR A 228 50.33 58.09 61.81
C THR A 228 51.27 58.55 60.71
N CYS A 229 52.54 58.75 61.05
CA CYS A 229 53.54 59.27 60.13
C CYS A 229 53.98 58.23 59.07
N GLU A 230 53.02 57.59 58.43
CA GLU A 230 53.25 56.67 57.33
C GLU A 230 52.70 57.36 56.08
N ASN A 231 53.61 57.94 55.29
CA ASN A 231 53.38 58.37 53.90
C ASN A 231 52.33 59.49 53.68
N ASP A 232 52.63 60.71 54.12
CA ASP A 232 51.79 61.89 53.86
C ASP A 232 52.37 62.81 52.77
N GLY A 233 51.50 63.30 51.87
CA GLY A 233 51.85 64.25 50.81
C GLY A 233 50.87 65.42 50.70
N TRP A 234 51.38 66.62 50.42
CA TRP A 234 50.57 67.81 50.18
C TRP A 234 51.00 68.52 48.91
N SER A 235 50.01 68.92 48.12
CA SER A 235 50.19 69.80 46.96
C SER A 235 49.74 71.21 47.29
N PHE A 236 50.54 72.20 46.90
CA PHE A 236 50.30 73.62 47.07
C PHE A 236 50.35 74.31 45.71
N THR A 237 49.24 74.90 45.29
CA THR A 237 49.19 75.68 44.05
C THR A 237 49.25 77.18 44.38
N PRO A 238 50.32 77.90 44.04
CA PRO A 238 50.36 79.36 44.18
C PRO A 238 49.45 80.00 43.13
N ASN A 239 48.64 80.97 43.54
CA ASN A 239 47.74 81.68 42.62
C ASN A 239 48.17 83.13 42.29
N GLY A 240 49.38 83.52 42.70
CA GLY A 240 50.01 84.81 42.38
C GLY A 240 49.80 85.94 43.40
N ASP A 241 48.79 85.87 44.28
CA ASP A 241 48.45 86.93 45.25
C ASP A 241 48.61 86.47 46.73
N ASN A 242 49.67 85.70 47.00
CA ASN A 242 49.99 85.11 48.32
C ASN A 242 48.98 84.08 48.85
N ASP A 243 48.08 83.56 47.99
CA ASP A 243 47.11 82.51 48.35
C ASP A 243 47.53 81.15 47.78
N TYR A 244 47.23 80.07 48.50
CA TYR A 244 47.53 78.69 48.11
C TYR A 244 46.30 77.80 48.27
N ILE A 245 46.06 76.94 47.28
CA ILE A 245 45.14 75.79 47.42
C ILE A 245 45.98 74.62 47.93
N ILE A 246 45.51 73.99 49.01
CA ILE A 246 46.13 72.81 49.61
C ILE A 246 45.27 71.60 49.28
N GLU A 247 45.89 70.59 48.67
CA GLU A 247 45.24 69.31 48.37
C GLU A 247 46.04 68.18 48.99
N ASN A 248 45.35 67.22 49.60
CA ASN A 248 45.97 65.98 50.06
C ASN A 248 46.24 65.11 48.83
N ILE A 249 47.46 64.61 48.72
CA ILE A 249 47.86 63.70 47.66
C ILE A 249 48.37 62.41 48.29
N GLU A 250 48.24 61.30 47.58
CA GLU A 250 48.94 60.08 47.97
C GLU A 250 50.44 60.35 47.88
N PHE A 251 51.17 59.90 48.89
CA PHE A 251 52.61 60.12 48.96
C PHE A 251 53.29 59.35 47.82
N ALA A 252 53.84 60.09 46.87
CA ALA A 252 54.61 59.53 45.76
C ALA A 252 56.06 60.04 45.87
N PRO A 253 56.99 59.27 46.44
CA PRO A 253 58.37 59.70 46.52
C PRO A 253 59.04 59.64 45.14
N ALA A 254 59.97 60.53 44.88
CA ALA A 254 60.84 60.42 43.72
C ALA A 254 61.83 59.24 43.91
N VAL A 255 62.41 58.72 42.81
CA VAL A 255 63.35 57.57 42.81
C VAL A 255 64.71 57.89 42.15
N ALA A 256 65.80 57.32 42.69
CA ALA A 256 67.11 57.18 42.05
C ALA A 256 67.81 55.92 42.53
N GLY A 257 67.96 54.98 41.61
CA GLY A 257 68.62 53.70 41.83
C GLY A 257 68.45 52.83 40.59
N THR A 258 69.18 51.73 40.53
CA THR A 258 69.14 50.76 39.42
C THR A 258 68.36 49.48 39.75
N ASP A 259 67.87 49.34 40.99
CA ASP A 259 67.27 48.09 41.46
C ASP A 259 65.74 48.24 41.52
N ILE A 260 65.05 47.51 40.64
CA ILE A 260 63.57 47.40 40.60
C ILE A 260 63.14 46.34 41.60
N ILE A 261 62.08 46.61 42.37
CA ILE A 261 61.43 45.71 43.32
C ILE A 261 60.04 45.37 42.75
N TRP A 262 59.66 44.09 42.76
CA TRP A 262 58.31 43.66 42.39
C TRP A 262 57.49 43.33 43.64
N GLN A 263 56.23 43.74 43.64
CA GLN A 263 55.27 43.50 44.71
C GLN A 263 54.03 42.76 44.20
N ASP A 264 53.41 41.98 45.08
CA ASP A 264 52.07 41.43 44.87
C ASP A 264 50.98 42.46 45.22
N GLU A 265 49.71 42.11 44.95
CA GLU A 265 48.52 42.93 45.25
C GLU A 265 48.37 43.31 46.74
N PHE A 266 49.12 42.68 47.65
CA PHE A 266 49.12 42.97 49.08
C PHE A 266 50.32 43.82 49.51
N GLY A 267 51.16 44.25 48.56
CA GLY A 267 52.38 45.03 48.80
C GLY A 267 53.59 44.20 49.22
N ASN A 268 53.50 42.86 49.28
CA ASN A 268 54.66 42.05 49.67
C ASN A 268 55.68 41.99 48.53
N GLN A 269 56.96 42.15 48.85
CA GLN A 269 58.03 41.99 47.87
C GLN A 269 58.15 40.53 47.41
N ILE A 270 58.02 40.31 46.10
CA ILE A 270 58.11 38.98 45.46
C ILE A 270 59.41 38.77 44.67
N GLY A 271 60.13 39.85 44.33
CA GLY A 271 61.42 39.75 43.66
C GLY A 271 62.09 41.10 43.38
N THR A 272 63.21 41.05 42.67
CA THR A 272 63.99 42.23 42.27
C THR A 272 64.58 42.07 40.87
N GLY A 273 64.86 43.18 40.19
CA GLY A 273 65.41 43.22 38.83
C GLY A 273 64.37 43.60 37.77
N GLY A 274 64.84 43.84 36.54
CA GLY A 274 63.98 44.25 35.43
C GLY A 274 63.04 43.17 34.90
N GLU A 275 63.14 41.93 35.40
CA GLU A 275 62.23 40.84 35.05
C GLU A 275 61.99 39.94 36.28
N ILE A 276 60.78 39.41 36.41
CA ILE A 276 60.43 38.37 37.40
C ILE A 276 59.56 37.31 36.75
N THR A 277 59.65 36.06 37.21
CA THR A 277 58.71 35.00 36.83
C THR A 277 57.78 34.69 37.99
N VAL A 278 56.47 34.73 37.74
CA VAL A 278 55.40 34.47 38.71
C VAL A 278 54.55 33.26 38.28
N TYR A 279 53.94 32.62 39.28
CA TYR A 279 53.00 31.50 39.11
C TYR A 279 51.69 31.87 39.82
N PRO A 280 50.81 32.64 39.17
CA PRO A 280 49.62 33.20 39.79
C PRO A 280 48.62 32.10 40.19
N GLY A 281 47.98 32.27 41.35
CA GLY A 281 47.00 31.34 41.92
C GLY A 281 45.53 31.67 41.60
N GLY A 282 45.30 32.67 40.75
CA GLY A 282 44.01 33.26 40.41
C GLY A 282 44.25 34.62 39.76
N ASP A 283 43.18 35.39 39.53
CA ASP A 283 43.32 36.77 39.05
C ASP A 283 44.13 37.59 40.06
N VAL A 284 45.26 38.13 39.64
CA VAL A 284 46.20 38.85 40.50
C VAL A 284 46.82 40.02 39.76
N THR A 285 47.16 41.06 40.52
CA THR A 285 47.88 42.24 40.02
C THR A 285 49.27 42.29 40.64
N TYR A 286 50.26 42.65 39.84
CA TYR A 286 51.64 42.86 40.28
C TYR A 286 52.12 44.26 39.90
N THR A 287 52.91 44.86 40.78
CA THR A 287 53.39 46.23 40.61
C THR A 287 54.91 46.27 40.77
N ALA A 288 55.60 47.12 39.98
CA ALA A 288 57.04 47.30 40.04
C ALA A 288 57.42 48.68 40.59
N GLY A 289 58.42 48.77 41.47
CA GLY A 289 58.89 50.02 42.07
C GLY A 289 60.41 50.12 42.25
N ALA A 290 60.94 51.30 42.62
CA ALA A 290 62.37 51.54 42.92
C ALA A 290 62.53 52.68 43.96
N SER A 291 63.73 52.94 44.54
CA SER A 291 63.96 53.88 45.68
C SER A 291 65.01 54.99 45.42
N LEU A 292 64.88 56.20 46.04
CA LEU A 292 65.81 57.38 45.95
C LEU A 292 66.95 57.41 46.98
N CYS A 293 66.81 56.69 48.10
CA CYS A 293 67.65 56.91 49.28
C CYS A 293 68.95 56.07 49.28
N GLY A 294 69.18 55.26 48.24
CA GLY A 294 70.33 54.35 48.15
C GLY A 294 70.49 53.42 49.38
N ASP A 295 71.72 52.95 49.64
CA ASP A 295 72.11 52.11 50.79
C ASP A 295 72.14 52.86 52.14
N ALA A 296 71.57 54.07 52.23
CA ALA A 296 71.55 54.86 53.47
C ALA A 296 70.55 54.28 54.49
N GLY A 297 70.81 53.04 54.92
CA GLY A 297 70.22 52.40 56.08
C GLY A 297 68.75 51.99 55.93
N ASP A 298 68.55 50.67 55.82
CA ASP A 298 67.34 49.84 55.97
C ASP A 298 66.41 50.15 57.18
N TRP A 299 66.58 51.28 57.87
CA TRP A 299 65.83 51.64 59.08
C TRP A 299 64.79 52.74 58.87
N CYS A 300 64.70 53.30 57.66
CA CYS A 300 63.53 54.03 57.21
C CYS A 300 62.77 53.10 56.26
N GLY A 301 61.74 52.39 56.75
CA GLY A 301 60.81 51.62 55.93
C GLY A 301 60.14 52.46 54.84
N PHE A 302 60.81 52.59 53.73
CA PHE A 302 60.32 53.21 52.51
C PHE A 302 59.49 52.15 51.76
N GLU A 303 58.22 51.97 52.15
CA GLU A 303 57.22 51.23 51.35
C GLU A 303 56.47 52.16 50.37
N GLY A 304 57.18 53.11 49.79
CA GLY A 304 56.69 53.89 48.66
C GLY A 304 57.84 54.04 47.68
N GLY A 305 57.84 53.27 46.61
CA GLY A 305 58.65 53.60 45.44
C GLY A 305 57.91 54.61 44.57
N ILE A 306 58.40 54.86 43.36
CA ILE A 306 57.46 55.11 42.27
C ILE A 306 56.60 53.85 42.17
N GLU A 307 55.29 53.99 42.26
CA GLU A 307 54.36 52.96 41.82
C GLU A 307 54.46 52.88 40.29
N GLY A 308 54.96 51.76 39.78
CA GLY A 308 54.92 51.48 38.34
C GLY A 308 53.51 51.08 37.90
N ASP A 309 53.33 50.94 36.59
CA ASP A 309 52.05 50.46 36.06
C ASP A 309 51.73 49.05 36.61
N ASP A 310 50.44 48.77 36.79
CA ASP A 310 49.95 47.46 37.18
C ASP A 310 50.07 46.48 36.01
N VAL A 311 50.50 45.25 36.30
CA VAL A 311 50.40 44.12 35.38
C VAL A 311 49.38 43.13 35.91
N SER A 312 48.30 42.97 35.16
CA SER A 312 47.20 42.07 35.50
C SER A 312 47.42 40.71 34.86
N ILE A 313 47.25 39.65 35.66
CA ILE A 313 47.05 38.30 35.14
C ILE A 313 45.58 37.93 35.37
N THR A 314 44.87 37.67 34.28
CA THR A 314 43.44 37.33 34.30
C THR A 314 43.21 35.94 33.73
N PHE A 315 42.26 35.20 34.32
CA PHE A 315 41.87 33.87 33.91
C PHE A 315 40.50 33.90 33.26
N GLU A 316 40.42 33.45 32.02
CA GLU A 316 39.15 33.35 31.30
C GLU A 316 38.75 31.90 31.07
N VAL A 317 37.46 31.64 31.26
CA VAL A 317 36.82 30.40 30.80
C VAL A 317 36.46 30.61 29.34
N LEU A 318 36.79 29.65 28.48
CA LEU A 318 36.27 29.59 27.11
C LEU A 318 34.97 28.76 27.09
N PRO A 319 33.78 29.38 27.22
CA PRO A 319 32.54 28.65 27.12
C PRO A 319 32.32 28.20 25.68
N ILE A 320 32.09 26.91 25.50
CA ILE A 320 31.62 26.35 24.24
C ILE A 320 30.20 25.85 24.39
N ASN A 321 29.45 25.93 23.30
CA ASN A 321 28.13 25.34 23.21
C ASN A 321 28.05 24.51 21.93
N GLY A 322 27.05 23.66 21.82
CA GLY A 322 26.81 22.89 20.62
C GLY A 322 25.54 22.06 20.74
N ASP A 323 25.20 21.40 19.65
CA ASP A 323 24.10 20.45 19.58
C ASP A 323 24.53 19.26 18.73
N ASN A 324 23.81 18.16 18.83
CA ASN A 324 24.06 16.98 18.01
C ASN A 324 22.81 16.50 17.29
N THR A 325 23.03 15.86 16.14
CA THR A 325 22.00 15.08 15.47
C THR A 325 22.33 13.61 15.60
N ASP A 326 21.35 12.83 16.07
CA ASP A 326 21.44 11.39 16.20
C ASP A 326 21.47 10.71 14.83
N ILE A 327 21.93 9.45 14.82
CA ILE A 327 22.03 8.62 13.63
C ILE A 327 20.63 8.31 13.10
N ILE A 328 20.44 8.41 11.78
CA ILE A 328 19.12 8.29 11.14
C ILE A 328 18.70 6.83 10.99
N CYS A 329 19.65 5.94 10.62
CA CYS A 329 19.41 4.52 10.38
C CYS A 329 20.35 3.63 11.20
N TYR A 330 19.88 2.46 11.62
CA TYR A 330 20.70 1.47 12.33
C TYR A 330 21.98 1.13 11.56
N ASN A 331 23.13 1.15 12.23
CA ASN A 331 24.48 1.00 11.65
C ASN A 331 24.83 2.01 10.54
N SER A 332 24.18 3.17 10.49
CA SER A 332 24.63 4.30 9.67
C SER A 332 25.70 5.11 10.41
N SER A 333 26.39 5.97 9.68
CA SER A 333 27.38 6.91 10.22
C SER A 333 27.03 8.32 9.76
N ASP A 334 25.78 8.75 9.91
CA ASP A 334 25.27 10.06 9.48
C ASP A 334 24.99 11.03 10.64
N GLY A 335 25.40 10.67 11.86
CA GLY A 335 25.31 11.58 13.00
C GLY A 335 26.21 12.80 12.82
N THR A 336 25.80 13.92 13.39
CA THR A 336 26.57 15.17 13.36
C THR A 336 26.71 15.79 14.74
N ILE A 337 27.81 16.50 14.96
CA ILE A 337 28.03 17.34 16.14
C ILE A 337 28.34 18.75 15.66
N GLU A 338 27.48 19.71 15.98
CA GLU A 338 27.69 21.13 15.74
C GLU A 338 28.26 21.77 17.00
N VAL A 339 29.37 22.51 16.86
CA VAL A 339 30.05 23.18 17.96
C VAL A 339 30.19 24.65 17.61
N ILE A 340 29.87 25.51 18.58
CA ILE A 340 29.83 26.95 18.45
C ILE A 340 30.87 27.56 19.40
N ALA A 341 31.85 28.24 18.82
CA ALA A 341 32.81 29.06 19.55
C ALA A 341 32.15 30.36 20.07
N PRO A 342 32.65 30.94 21.17
CA PRO A 342 32.00 32.09 21.82
C PRO A 342 32.05 33.39 21.00
N GLU A 343 33.03 33.52 20.11
CA GLU A 343 33.26 34.73 19.31
C GLU A 343 34.02 34.42 18.01
N SER A 344 34.05 35.39 17.09
CA SER A 344 34.79 35.30 15.84
C SER A 344 36.29 35.24 16.08
N GLY A 345 36.95 34.19 15.59
CA GLY A 345 38.40 33.98 15.75
C GLY A 345 38.87 32.78 14.94
N ASP A 346 40.18 32.61 14.84
CA ASP A 346 40.77 31.40 14.24
C ASP A 346 40.76 30.28 15.28
N TRP A 347 39.81 29.35 15.19
CA TRP A 347 39.61 28.28 16.16
C TRP A 347 40.03 26.92 15.61
N LEU A 348 40.74 26.14 16.42
CA LEU A 348 40.97 24.71 16.20
C LEU A 348 39.90 23.92 16.96
N TYR A 349 38.96 23.31 16.25
CA TYR A 349 37.97 22.39 16.79
C TYR A 349 38.56 20.98 16.78
N SER A 350 38.54 20.28 17.91
CA SER A 350 39.07 18.91 18.01
C SER A 350 38.02 17.95 18.58
N LEU A 351 37.72 16.89 17.83
CA LEU A 351 36.78 15.84 18.19
C LEU A 351 37.52 14.59 18.68
N PHE A 352 37.11 14.07 19.83
CA PHE A 352 37.69 12.89 20.46
C PHE A 352 36.63 11.79 20.67
N ASP A 353 37.06 10.54 20.64
CA ASP A 353 36.25 9.39 21.06
C ASP A 353 36.23 9.23 22.59
N ILE A 354 35.44 8.27 23.08
CA ILE A 354 35.36 7.93 24.51
C ILE A 354 36.69 7.49 25.15
N ASN A 355 37.67 7.07 24.35
CA ASN A 355 39.01 6.69 24.80
C ASN A 355 40.01 7.86 24.70
N ASN A 356 39.53 9.07 24.39
CA ASN A 356 40.30 10.29 24.21
C ASN A 356 41.30 10.21 23.05
N ASN A 357 41.01 9.42 22.01
CA ASN A 357 41.73 9.45 20.74
C ASN A 357 41.16 10.57 19.86
N LEU A 358 42.02 11.34 19.22
CA LEU A 358 41.60 12.33 18.23
C LEU A 358 41.01 11.62 17.01
N ILE A 359 39.76 11.93 16.69
CA ILE A 359 39.03 11.41 15.54
C ILE A 359 39.15 12.36 14.35
N ASP A 360 38.89 13.64 14.60
CA ASP A 360 38.95 14.68 13.58
C ASP A 360 39.30 16.03 14.22
N SER A 361 39.82 16.94 13.41
CA SER A 361 40.08 18.31 13.82
C SER A 361 40.07 19.25 12.63
N GLU A 362 39.53 20.45 12.81
CA GLU A 362 39.55 21.48 11.78
C GLU A 362 39.95 22.84 12.34
N THR A 363 40.68 23.63 11.54
CA THR A 363 40.97 25.03 11.86
C THR A 363 40.18 25.94 10.95
N THR A 364 39.31 26.76 11.51
CA THR A 364 38.50 27.71 10.75
C THR A 364 38.33 29.04 11.48
N SER A 365 38.12 30.11 10.71
CA SER A 365 37.72 31.42 11.22
C SER A 365 36.21 31.50 11.55
N ASP A 366 35.46 30.45 11.22
CA ASP A 366 34.02 30.38 11.46
C ASP A 366 33.74 30.09 12.94
N GLU A 367 32.75 30.79 13.49
CA GLU A 367 32.25 30.60 14.87
C GLU A 367 31.55 29.25 15.06
N THR A 368 31.27 28.52 13.99
CA THR A 368 30.56 27.25 14.04
C THR A 368 31.25 26.23 13.15
N TRP A 369 31.45 25.04 13.69
CA TRP A 369 31.98 23.89 12.97
C TRP A 369 31.09 22.67 13.18
N ILE A 370 30.90 21.89 12.11
CA ILE A 370 30.08 20.67 12.15
C ILE A 370 30.99 19.48 11.83
N PHE A 371 31.11 18.56 12.78
CA PHE A 371 31.64 17.23 12.52
C PHE A 371 30.53 16.36 11.93
N GLU A 372 30.77 15.84 10.74
CA GLU A 372 29.83 14.99 10.01
C GLU A 372 30.34 13.55 9.96
N ASN A 373 29.46 12.66 9.53
CA ASN A 373 29.75 11.25 9.27
C ASN A 373 30.12 10.43 10.53
N LEU A 374 29.46 10.72 11.67
CA LEU A 374 29.76 10.09 12.95
C LEU A 374 28.91 8.83 13.19
N GLU A 375 29.54 7.80 13.75
CA GLU A 375 28.89 6.58 14.22
C GLU A 375 28.22 6.80 15.59
N PRO A 376 27.33 5.92 16.04
CA PRO A 376 26.72 6.02 17.37
C PRO A 376 27.78 5.87 18.47
N GLY A 377 27.75 6.75 19.46
CA GLY A 377 28.76 6.74 20.51
C GLY A 377 28.80 8.01 21.34
N THR A 378 29.75 8.03 22.28
CA THR A 378 30.06 9.20 23.09
C THR A 378 31.30 9.88 22.53
N TYR A 379 31.18 11.18 22.28
CA TYR A 379 32.21 12.04 21.75
C TYR A 379 32.48 13.20 22.69
N TYR A 380 33.73 13.66 22.68
CA TYR A 380 34.15 14.84 23.41
C TYR A 380 34.70 15.87 22.44
N VAL A 381 34.27 17.13 22.57
CA VAL A 381 34.82 18.24 21.77
C VAL A 381 35.45 19.27 22.68
N ASN A 382 36.61 19.78 22.28
CA ASN A 382 37.12 21.04 22.78
C ASN A 382 37.54 21.94 21.61
N ILE A 383 37.68 23.23 21.90
CA ILE A 383 38.24 24.20 20.97
C ILE A 383 39.51 24.82 21.56
N THR A 384 40.43 25.24 20.69
CA THR A 384 41.63 25.98 21.05
C THR A 384 41.73 27.20 20.14
N GLU A 385 41.92 28.40 20.69
CA GLU A 385 42.16 29.59 19.89
C GLU A 385 43.57 29.56 19.29
N GLN A 386 43.69 29.79 17.98
CA GLN A 386 44.97 29.79 17.30
C GLN A 386 45.79 31.02 17.73
N ASN A 387 46.98 30.77 18.28
CA ASN A 387 47.90 31.72 18.92
C ASN A 387 47.65 32.00 20.42
N SER A 388 46.68 31.32 21.03
CA SER A 388 46.52 31.29 22.49
C SER A 388 46.86 29.90 23.05
N PHE A 389 47.17 29.84 24.35
CA PHE A 389 47.27 28.57 25.09
C PHE A 389 45.92 28.13 25.67
N CYS A 390 44.86 28.84 25.32
CA CYS A 390 43.54 28.63 25.85
C CYS A 390 42.79 27.49 25.17
N ILE A 391 42.41 26.48 25.97
CA ILE A 391 41.65 25.32 25.55
C ILE A 391 40.36 25.31 26.37
N SER A 392 39.22 25.12 25.72
CA SER A 392 37.95 24.98 26.42
C SER A 392 37.89 23.70 27.27
N GLU A 393 36.95 23.63 28.20
CA GLU A 393 36.55 22.34 28.76
C GLU A 393 36.02 21.41 27.66
N GLN A 394 36.07 20.10 27.90
CA GLN A 394 35.49 19.11 26.99
C GLN A 394 33.96 19.11 27.14
N LEU A 395 33.26 19.35 26.03
CA LEU A 395 31.82 19.18 25.93
C LEU A 395 31.50 17.76 25.47
N GLU A 396 30.63 17.07 26.20
CA GLU A 396 30.20 15.70 25.92
C GLU A 396 28.97 15.68 25.02
N PHE A 397 29.03 14.87 23.96
CA PHE A 397 27.89 14.58 23.09
C PHE A 397 27.67 13.07 23.03
N ILE A 398 26.42 12.65 23.12
CA ILE A 398 26.03 11.23 23.01
C ILE A 398 25.12 11.10 21.79
N LEU A 399 25.59 10.38 20.79
CA LEU A 399 24.87 10.09 19.56
C LEU A 399 24.21 8.72 19.70
N TYR A 400 22.89 8.69 19.58
CA TYR A 400 22.08 7.47 19.60
C TYR A 400 21.79 7.00 18.17
N GLU A 401 21.52 5.70 18.01
CA GLU A 401 20.93 5.13 16.79
C GLU A 401 19.57 4.49 17.11
N PRO A 402 18.64 4.45 16.12
CA PRO A 402 17.42 3.69 16.25
C PRO A 402 17.70 2.17 16.21
N SER A 403 16.78 1.38 16.75
CA SER A 403 16.82 -0.08 16.57
C SER A 403 16.63 -0.45 15.09
N GLN A 404 17.22 -1.57 14.65
CA GLN A 404 17.05 -2.10 13.30
C GLN A 404 15.59 -2.33 12.92
N VAL A 405 15.20 -1.95 11.68
CA VAL A 405 13.91 -2.32 11.10
C VAL A 405 13.88 -3.84 10.93
N ASN A 406 12.88 -4.48 11.53
CA ASN A 406 12.65 -5.91 11.47
C ASN A 406 11.21 -6.17 11.01
N SER A 407 11.00 -7.28 10.30
CA SER A 407 9.66 -7.72 9.95
C SER A 407 9.50 -9.22 10.08
N SER A 408 8.25 -9.62 10.27
CA SER A 408 7.80 -11.01 10.24
C SER A 408 6.55 -11.08 9.40
N TYR A 409 6.30 -12.23 8.76
CA TYR A 409 5.11 -12.41 7.95
C TYR A 409 4.49 -13.78 8.15
N ILE A 410 3.20 -13.84 7.85
CA ILE A 410 2.47 -15.08 7.59
C ILE A 410 1.80 -14.95 6.23
N ASN A 411 1.79 -16.03 5.46
CA ASN A 411 1.14 -16.05 4.15
C ASN A 411 0.15 -17.22 4.08
N THR A 412 -0.90 -17.01 3.28
CA THR A 412 -1.89 -18.02 2.93
C THR A 412 -1.74 -18.31 1.44
N ASN A 413 -1.66 -19.58 1.11
CA ASN A 413 -1.56 -20.07 -0.27
C ASN A 413 -2.89 -19.93 -1.00
N VAL A 414 -2.87 -19.99 -2.33
CA VAL A 414 -4.08 -19.99 -3.15
C VAL A 414 -4.85 -21.30 -2.91
N GLU A 415 -6.17 -21.21 -2.75
CA GLU A 415 -7.01 -22.38 -2.42
C GLU A 415 -7.26 -23.28 -3.63
N CYS A 416 -7.41 -22.71 -4.83
CA CYS A 416 -7.71 -23.40 -6.08
C CYS A 416 -6.71 -23.06 -7.19
N ASN A 417 -6.42 -24.03 -8.06
CA ASN A 417 -5.51 -23.80 -9.19
C ASN A 417 -6.02 -22.65 -10.08
N GLY A 418 -5.16 -21.66 -10.33
CA GLY A 418 -5.47 -20.51 -11.19
C GLY A 418 -6.26 -19.38 -10.53
N GLU A 419 -6.69 -19.53 -9.28
CA GLU A 419 -7.33 -18.45 -8.51
C GLU A 419 -6.29 -17.47 -7.94
N ASN A 420 -6.77 -16.39 -7.34
CA ASN A 420 -5.93 -15.32 -6.82
C ASN A 420 -6.21 -14.99 -5.35
N ASP A 421 -6.73 -15.88 -4.54
CA ASP A 421 -7.10 -15.61 -3.14
C ASP A 421 -5.94 -15.68 -2.13
N GLY A 422 -4.72 -15.90 -2.60
CA GLY A 422 -3.51 -15.85 -1.78
C GLY A 422 -3.31 -14.48 -1.13
N LEU A 423 -2.69 -14.47 0.05
CA LEU A 423 -2.38 -13.24 0.77
C LEU A 423 -1.12 -13.36 1.62
N ILE A 424 -0.57 -12.21 2.00
CA ILE A 424 0.49 -12.07 2.99
C ILE A 424 0.13 -10.98 3.99
N GLU A 425 0.33 -11.27 5.28
CA GLU A 425 0.23 -10.34 6.39
C GLU A 425 1.64 -10.11 6.97
N ILE A 426 2.05 -8.84 7.04
CA ILE A 426 3.40 -8.42 7.41
C ILE A 426 3.31 -7.52 8.65
N GLU A 427 4.10 -7.84 9.66
CA GLU A 427 4.27 -7.08 10.90
C GLU A 427 5.67 -6.46 10.96
N ILE A 428 5.75 -5.15 11.16
CA ILE A 428 7.00 -4.36 11.12
C ILE A 428 7.28 -3.71 12.48
N ASN A 429 8.52 -3.81 12.95
CA ASN A 429 8.99 -3.25 14.21
C ASN A 429 10.39 -2.63 14.06
N GLY A 430 10.79 -1.74 14.97
CA GLY A 430 12.08 -1.05 14.94
C GLY A 430 12.13 0.11 13.93
N GLY A 431 13.27 0.76 13.74
CA GLY A 431 13.38 2.00 12.95
C GLY A 431 12.49 3.15 13.46
N THR A 432 12.16 4.06 12.55
CA THR A 432 11.34 5.25 12.83
C THR A 432 10.02 5.23 12.06
N PRO A 433 8.86 5.01 12.71
CA PRO A 433 7.57 5.02 12.03
C PRO A 433 7.20 6.43 11.51
N PRO A 434 6.32 6.55 10.51
CA PRO A 434 5.56 5.47 9.84
C PRO A 434 6.40 4.65 8.85
N TYR A 435 5.95 3.42 8.57
CA TYR A 435 6.56 2.56 7.54
C TYR A 435 5.77 2.57 6.24
N ASN A 436 6.47 2.26 5.17
CA ASN A 436 5.96 2.03 3.84
C ASN A 436 6.58 0.74 3.28
N THR A 437 5.73 -0.17 2.82
CA THR A 437 6.15 -1.50 2.35
C THR A 437 5.78 -1.66 0.90
N ILE A 438 6.77 -1.99 0.08
CA ILE A 438 6.59 -2.34 -1.31
C ILE A 438 6.48 -3.86 -1.42
N LEU A 439 5.49 -4.35 -2.16
CA LEU A 439 5.39 -5.73 -2.60
C LEU A 439 5.84 -5.81 -4.07
N GLY A 440 6.73 -6.75 -4.40
CA GLY A 440 7.23 -6.94 -5.75
C GLY A 440 7.23 -8.40 -6.20
N ASP A 441 7.24 -8.59 -7.51
CA ASP A 441 7.38 -9.89 -8.18
C ASP A 441 8.86 -10.25 -8.31
N GLN A 442 9.26 -11.44 -7.85
CA GLN A 442 10.67 -11.84 -7.85
C GLN A 442 11.22 -12.14 -9.26
N GLU A 443 10.37 -12.55 -10.21
CA GLU A 443 10.80 -12.96 -11.55
C GLU A 443 11.16 -11.75 -12.42
N ASN A 444 10.35 -10.70 -12.39
CA ASN A 444 10.56 -9.51 -13.23
C ASN A 444 11.02 -8.26 -12.45
N GLY A 445 10.96 -8.27 -11.12
CA GLY A 445 11.32 -7.14 -10.26
C GLY A 445 10.34 -5.97 -10.29
N GLU A 446 9.13 -6.18 -10.83
CA GLU A 446 8.09 -5.14 -10.89
C GLU A 446 7.40 -4.99 -9.53
N THR A 447 7.15 -3.74 -9.14
CA THR A 447 6.31 -3.41 -8.00
C THR A 447 4.85 -3.75 -8.31
N ILE A 448 4.25 -4.57 -7.44
CA ILE A 448 2.85 -4.99 -7.52
C ILE A 448 1.96 -3.98 -6.77
N ASP A 449 2.32 -3.67 -5.53
CA ASP A 449 1.56 -2.79 -4.65
C ASP A 449 2.47 -2.14 -3.60
N GLU A 450 2.01 -1.06 -2.98
CA GLU A 450 2.73 -0.29 -1.97
C GLU A 450 1.75 0.22 -0.91
N GLN A 451 2.01 -0.10 0.36
CA GLN A 451 1.12 0.24 1.47
C GLN A 451 1.88 0.73 2.70
N GLY A 452 1.29 1.67 3.43
CA GLY A 452 1.86 2.26 4.65
C GLY A 452 1.19 1.78 5.94
N GLY A 453 1.99 1.55 6.98
CA GLY A 453 1.51 1.05 8.28
C GLY A 453 2.47 0.04 8.94
N ASN A 454 2.18 -0.30 10.21
CA ASN A 454 2.96 -1.29 10.97
C ASN A 454 2.52 -2.73 10.69
N THR A 455 1.24 -2.90 10.37
CA THR A 455 0.64 -4.16 9.93
C THR A 455 0.11 -3.95 8.52
N ILE A 456 0.63 -4.69 7.55
CA ILE A 456 0.28 -4.58 6.13
C ILE A 456 -0.30 -5.91 5.65
N ILE A 457 -1.36 -5.84 4.84
CA ILE A 457 -1.97 -7.01 4.22
C ILE A 457 -2.04 -6.79 2.71
N PHE A 458 -1.30 -7.61 1.97
CA PHE A 458 -1.46 -7.72 0.52
C PHE A 458 -2.33 -8.93 0.23
N SER A 459 -3.42 -8.72 -0.52
CA SER A 459 -4.41 -9.74 -0.86
C SER A 459 -4.58 -9.82 -2.37
N ASN A 460 -5.30 -10.83 -2.83
CA ASN A 460 -5.53 -11.10 -4.25
C ASN A 460 -4.26 -11.57 -5.01
N LEU A 461 -3.38 -12.30 -4.33
CA LEU A 461 -2.13 -12.82 -4.91
C LEU A 461 -2.35 -14.17 -5.59
N VAL A 462 -1.86 -14.30 -6.83
CA VAL A 462 -1.77 -15.58 -7.54
C VAL A 462 -0.56 -16.39 -7.06
N ALA A 463 -0.49 -17.68 -7.40
CA ALA A 463 0.70 -18.48 -7.15
C ALA A 463 1.94 -17.89 -7.83
N GLY A 464 3.04 -17.77 -7.08
CA GLY A 464 4.23 -17.07 -7.54
C GLY A 464 5.27 -16.85 -6.45
N ASN A 465 6.42 -16.33 -6.86
CA ASN A 465 7.49 -15.93 -5.95
C ASN A 465 7.51 -14.40 -5.83
N TYR A 466 7.50 -13.92 -4.60
CA TYR A 466 7.36 -12.50 -4.29
C TYR A 466 8.46 -12.07 -3.34
N TYR A 467 8.66 -10.77 -3.26
CA TYR A 467 9.43 -10.15 -2.20
C TYR A 467 8.70 -8.94 -1.65
N TYR A 468 9.02 -8.55 -0.42
CA TYR A 468 8.58 -7.28 0.12
C TYR A 468 9.75 -6.51 0.74
N THR A 469 9.63 -5.19 0.73
CA THR A 469 10.65 -4.24 1.20
C THR A 469 10.00 -3.24 2.14
N PRO A 470 10.02 -3.48 3.46
CA PRO A 470 9.54 -2.52 4.43
C PRO A 470 10.61 -1.44 4.62
N THR A 471 10.18 -0.19 4.52
CA THR A 471 11.02 1.00 4.63
C THR A 471 10.40 1.94 5.66
N ASP A 472 11.20 2.50 6.55
CA ASP A 472 10.73 3.48 7.52
C ASP A 472 10.65 4.90 6.92
N VAL A 473 10.20 5.89 7.71
CA VAL A 473 10.00 7.27 7.21
C VAL A 473 11.30 7.95 6.77
N ASN A 474 12.43 7.48 7.29
CA ASN A 474 13.75 8.00 7.02
C ASN A 474 14.46 7.25 5.87
N GLY A 475 13.82 6.25 5.28
CA GLY A 475 14.39 5.43 4.22
C GLY A 475 15.20 4.22 4.71
N CYS A 476 15.14 3.89 6.00
CA CYS A 476 15.89 2.77 6.58
C CYS A 476 15.21 1.44 6.25
N LEU A 477 16.02 0.45 5.89
CA LEU A 477 15.59 -0.88 5.46
C LEU A 477 15.92 -1.96 6.50
N THR A 478 15.40 -3.17 6.27
CA THR A 478 15.82 -4.39 6.98
C THR A 478 17.24 -4.81 6.58
N GLU A 479 17.88 -5.72 7.34
CA GLU A 479 19.23 -6.24 7.01
C GLU A 479 19.35 -6.80 5.58
N SER A 480 18.30 -7.49 5.14
CA SER A 480 18.27 -8.16 3.84
C SER A 480 17.81 -7.24 2.71
N ASN A 481 17.36 -6.01 3.01
CA ASN A 481 16.61 -5.10 2.15
C ASN A 481 15.29 -5.68 1.60
N GLU A 482 15.35 -6.84 0.96
CA GLU A 482 14.23 -7.59 0.37
C GLU A 482 14.02 -8.91 1.12
N ILE A 483 12.76 -9.22 1.44
CA ILE A 483 12.39 -10.48 2.08
C ILE A 483 11.52 -11.28 1.12
N PHE A 484 12.02 -12.46 0.74
CA PHE A 484 11.39 -13.34 -0.24
C PHE A 484 10.41 -14.32 0.41
N PHE A 485 9.33 -14.62 -0.31
CA PHE A 485 8.34 -15.63 0.05
C PHE A 485 7.69 -16.21 -1.21
N THR A 486 7.01 -17.34 -1.05
CA THR A 486 6.31 -18.02 -2.15
C THR A 486 4.86 -18.24 -1.76
N ILE A 487 3.96 -17.89 -2.67
CA ILE A 487 2.56 -18.32 -2.63
C ILE A 487 2.45 -19.53 -3.56
N THR A 488 2.02 -20.67 -3.04
CA THR A 488 1.77 -21.87 -3.85
C THR A 488 0.28 -22.05 -4.12
N GLU A 489 -0.07 -22.88 -5.10
CA GLU A 489 -1.43 -23.35 -5.38
C GLU A 489 -1.43 -24.89 -5.49
N PRO A 490 -2.58 -25.55 -5.31
CA PRO A 490 -2.71 -26.97 -5.63
C PRO A 490 -2.59 -27.20 -7.15
N SER A 491 -2.31 -28.43 -7.54
CA SER A 491 -2.41 -28.84 -8.96
C SER A 491 -3.85 -28.77 -9.47
N GLU A 492 -4.03 -28.50 -10.76
CA GLU A 492 -5.35 -28.51 -11.41
C GLU A 492 -6.10 -29.83 -11.18
N LEU A 493 -7.41 -29.76 -10.94
CA LEU A 493 -8.28 -30.94 -10.85
C LEU A 493 -8.35 -31.63 -12.21
N ASP A 494 -8.11 -32.93 -12.24
CA ASP A 494 -8.12 -33.75 -13.45
C ASP A 494 -8.90 -35.05 -13.22
N LEU A 495 -9.62 -35.48 -14.25
CA LEU A 495 -10.46 -36.67 -14.24
C LEU A 495 -9.91 -37.72 -15.20
N SER A 496 -9.69 -38.93 -14.69
CA SER A 496 -9.38 -40.12 -15.49
C SER A 496 -10.61 -41.02 -15.59
N GLU A 497 -11.00 -41.38 -16.81
CA GLU A 497 -12.02 -42.40 -17.08
C GLU A 497 -11.38 -43.78 -16.99
N ASP A 498 -11.69 -44.54 -15.92
CA ASP A 498 -11.12 -45.88 -15.72
C ASP A 498 -11.86 -46.93 -16.56
N GLU A 499 -13.19 -46.92 -16.51
CA GLU A 499 -14.06 -47.79 -17.31
C GLU A 499 -15.48 -47.21 -17.46
N ILE A 500 -15.98 -47.16 -18.70
CA ILE A 500 -17.37 -46.77 -18.99
C ILE A 500 -18.06 -47.93 -19.73
N GLY A 501 -19.10 -48.48 -19.12
CA GLY A 501 -19.90 -49.58 -19.67
C GLY A 501 -21.27 -49.11 -20.15
N GLY A 502 -21.55 -49.29 -21.43
CA GLY A 502 -22.86 -49.00 -22.04
C GLY A 502 -23.99 -49.93 -21.57
N VAL A 503 -25.21 -49.60 -21.96
CA VAL A 503 -26.40 -50.42 -21.69
C VAL A 503 -26.57 -51.51 -22.75
N THR A 504 -26.90 -52.73 -22.32
CA THR A 504 -26.97 -53.90 -23.24
C THR A 504 -28.21 -53.92 -24.14
N CYS A 505 -29.34 -53.42 -23.63
CA CYS A 505 -30.65 -53.43 -24.30
C CYS A 505 -31.29 -52.04 -24.21
N LEU A 506 -32.16 -51.70 -25.16
CA LEU A 506 -32.98 -50.50 -25.06
C LEU A 506 -33.72 -50.46 -23.71
N ASP A 507 -33.69 -49.32 -23.05
CA ASP A 507 -34.29 -49.05 -21.73
C ASP A 507 -33.74 -49.87 -20.55
N ALA A 508 -32.69 -50.67 -20.74
CA ALA A 508 -32.05 -51.38 -19.63
C ALA A 508 -31.27 -50.41 -18.72
N ALA A 509 -31.12 -50.79 -17.45
CA ALA A 509 -30.44 -50.01 -16.42
C ALA A 509 -29.24 -50.78 -15.88
N ASN A 510 -28.30 -51.16 -16.76
CA ASN A 510 -27.11 -51.94 -16.41
C ASN A 510 -25.78 -51.30 -16.84
N GLY A 511 -25.81 -50.05 -17.33
CA GLY A 511 -24.60 -49.28 -17.59
C GLY A 511 -23.90 -48.84 -16.29
N PHE A 512 -22.65 -48.40 -16.41
CA PHE A 512 -21.84 -47.91 -15.28
C PHE A 512 -20.74 -46.95 -15.74
N ILE A 513 -20.30 -46.09 -14.82
CA ILE A 513 -19.17 -45.16 -14.97
C ILE A 513 -18.23 -45.36 -13.77
N GLN A 514 -16.96 -45.62 -14.05
CA GLN A 514 -15.87 -45.66 -13.09
C GLN A 514 -14.82 -44.60 -13.43
N ILE A 515 -14.49 -43.77 -12.45
CA ILE A 515 -13.59 -42.64 -12.62
C ILE A 515 -12.62 -42.52 -11.43
N THR A 516 -11.50 -41.84 -11.66
CA THR A 516 -10.58 -41.44 -10.60
C THR A 516 -10.26 -39.95 -10.74
N MET A 517 -10.38 -39.21 -9.64
CA MET A 517 -9.97 -37.80 -9.56
C MET A 517 -8.53 -37.66 -9.07
N SER A 518 -7.78 -36.74 -9.68
CA SER A 518 -6.46 -36.31 -9.23
C SER A 518 -6.35 -34.79 -9.22
N GLY A 519 -5.33 -34.24 -8.54
CA GLY A 519 -5.17 -32.81 -8.39
C GLY A 519 -6.03 -32.20 -7.27
N GLY A 520 -6.15 -30.88 -7.22
CA GLY A 520 -6.85 -30.15 -6.15
C GLY A 520 -6.38 -30.50 -4.73
N THR A 521 -7.28 -30.33 -3.77
CA THR A 521 -7.08 -30.65 -2.34
C THR A 521 -8.08 -31.72 -1.88
N PRO A 522 -7.66 -32.99 -1.70
CA PRO A 522 -8.55 -34.04 -1.20
C PRO A 522 -9.04 -33.77 0.24
N PRO A 523 -10.22 -34.27 0.64
CA PRO A 523 -11.11 -35.19 -0.08
C PRO A 523 -11.98 -34.53 -1.16
N TYR A 524 -12.48 -35.34 -2.11
CA TYR A 524 -13.42 -34.88 -3.14
C TYR A 524 -14.87 -35.25 -2.79
N SER A 525 -15.80 -34.43 -3.28
CA SER A 525 -17.24 -34.69 -3.26
C SER A 525 -17.77 -34.67 -4.69
N TYR A 526 -18.70 -35.58 -4.96
CA TYR A 526 -19.22 -35.83 -6.31
C TYR A 526 -20.70 -35.49 -6.31
N GLU A 527 -21.19 -34.91 -7.40
CA GLU A 527 -22.60 -34.76 -7.69
C GLU A 527 -22.85 -35.13 -9.15
N TRP A 528 -23.54 -36.24 -9.34
CA TRP A 528 -24.00 -36.68 -10.65
C TRP A 528 -25.42 -36.19 -10.87
N SER A 529 -25.68 -35.70 -12.08
CA SER A 529 -27.02 -35.39 -12.55
C SER A 529 -27.24 -35.92 -13.95
N ASN A 530 -28.51 -36.10 -14.33
CA ASN A 530 -28.91 -36.46 -15.68
C ASN A 530 -30.12 -35.62 -16.10
N ASN A 531 -30.76 -35.95 -17.23
CA ASN A 531 -31.95 -35.24 -17.72
C ASN A 531 -33.13 -35.16 -16.72
N SER A 532 -33.13 -35.99 -15.66
CA SER A 532 -34.15 -35.98 -14.60
C SER A 532 -33.72 -35.22 -13.34
N GLY A 533 -32.51 -34.63 -13.32
CA GLY A 533 -31.94 -33.90 -12.19
C GLY A 533 -30.89 -34.71 -11.43
N PHE A 534 -30.78 -34.48 -10.12
CA PHE A 534 -29.82 -35.16 -9.24
C PHE A 534 -29.94 -36.69 -9.31
N PHE A 535 -28.80 -37.36 -9.41
CA PHE A 535 -28.69 -38.82 -9.52
C PHE A 535 -27.98 -39.45 -8.33
N ALA A 536 -26.71 -39.08 -8.06
CA ALA A 536 -25.88 -39.71 -7.02
C ALA A 536 -24.75 -38.80 -6.52
N GLN A 537 -24.08 -39.20 -5.43
CA GLN A 537 -22.91 -38.50 -4.84
C GLN A 537 -21.70 -39.41 -4.60
N THR A 538 -21.68 -40.58 -5.22
CA THR A 538 -20.54 -41.50 -5.17
C THR A 538 -19.58 -41.22 -6.31
N GLU A 539 -18.30 -41.54 -6.12
CA GLU A 539 -17.28 -41.46 -7.17
C GLU A 539 -17.69 -42.29 -8.39
N ASP A 540 -17.90 -43.59 -8.18
CA ASP A 540 -18.42 -44.51 -9.21
C ASP A 540 -19.94 -44.61 -9.14
N ILE A 541 -20.58 -44.75 -10.31
CA ILE A 541 -22.04 -44.93 -10.44
C ILE A 541 -22.37 -46.11 -11.36
N ALA A 542 -23.44 -46.84 -11.04
CA ALA A 542 -23.85 -48.05 -11.75
C ALA A 542 -25.39 -48.17 -11.80
N ASN A 543 -25.88 -49.12 -12.60
CA ASN A 543 -27.29 -49.31 -12.95
C ASN A 543 -27.85 -48.12 -13.73
N LEU A 544 -27.06 -47.64 -14.70
CA LEU A 544 -27.36 -46.48 -15.51
C LEU A 544 -28.18 -46.87 -16.75
N ASN A 545 -29.10 -45.98 -17.14
CA ASN A 545 -29.79 -46.04 -18.43
C ASN A 545 -28.93 -45.35 -19.51
N GLY A 546 -29.30 -45.53 -20.78
CA GLY A 546 -28.72 -44.78 -21.88
C GLY A 546 -28.86 -43.27 -21.69
N GLY A 547 -27.82 -42.52 -22.06
CA GLY A 547 -27.86 -41.05 -22.07
C GLY A 547 -26.68 -40.38 -21.38
N THR A 548 -26.84 -39.08 -21.14
CA THR A 548 -25.77 -38.21 -20.64
C THR A 548 -25.88 -38.01 -19.13
N TYR A 549 -24.72 -38.08 -18.46
CA TYR A 549 -24.55 -37.89 -17.03
C TYR A 549 -23.54 -36.75 -16.81
N ASP A 550 -24.01 -35.65 -16.22
CA ASP A 550 -23.20 -34.50 -15.85
C ASP A 550 -22.62 -34.71 -14.45
N LEU A 551 -21.31 -34.54 -14.33
CA LEU A 551 -20.57 -34.64 -13.07
C LEU A 551 -20.09 -33.25 -12.64
N SER A 552 -20.37 -32.91 -11.38
CA SER A 552 -19.68 -31.86 -10.64
C SER A 552 -18.85 -32.48 -9.54
N VAL A 553 -17.56 -32.20 -9.53
CA VAL A 553 -16.65 -32.57 -8.45
C VAL A 553 -16.21 -31.31 -7.73
N LEU A 554 -16.32 -31.29 -6.40
CA LEU A 554 -15.70 -30.29 -5.55
C LEU A 554 -14.61 -30.94 -4.70
N ASP A 555 -13.47 -30.29 -4.57
CA ASP A 555 -12.44 -30.67 -3.59
C ASP A 555 -12.72 -30.05 -2.20
N ASP A 556 -11.84 -30.24 -1.23
CA ASP A 556 -12.01 -29.76 0.16
C ASP A 556 -12.02 -28.22 0.25
N ASN A 557 -11.43 -27.54 -0.74
CA ASN A 557 -11.42 -26.09 -0.87
C ASN A 557 -12.58 -25.55 -1.73
N ASN A 558 -13.51 -26.41 -2.15
CA ASN A 558 -14.62 -26.11 -3.06
C ASN A 558 -14.19 -25.70 -4.49
N CYS A 559 -13.01 -26.12 -4.94
CA CYS A 559 -12.61 -25.98 -6.35
C CYS A 559 -13.46 -26.92 -7.21
N ASN A 560 -14.04 -26.41 -8.29
CA ASN A 560 -15.04 -27.15 -9.08
C ASN A 560 -14.48 -27.68 -10.39
N TYR A 561 -14.76 -28.96 -10.67
CA TYR A 561 -14.56 -29.60 -11.95
C TYR A 561 -15.91 -30.06 -12.52
N LEU A 562 -16.24 -29.63 -13.74
CA LEU A 562 -17.49 -29.98 -14.43
C LEU A 562 -17.18 -30.75 -15.71
N THR A 563 -17.80 -31.92 -15.86
CA THR A 563 -17.72 -32.70 -17.10
C THR A 563 -19.04 -33.41 -17.38
N SER A 564 -19.16 -33.96 -18.58
CA SER A 564 -20.35 -34.67 -19.06
C SER A 564 -19.90 -35.95 -19.75
N LEU A 565 -20.42 -37.09 -19.28
CA LEU A 565 -20.09 -38.42 -19.81
C LEU A 565 -21.34 -39.05 -20.44
N GLU A 566 -21.14 -39.79 -21.52
CA GLU A 566 -22.21 -40.43 -22.26
C GLU A 566 -22.20 -41.96 -22.05
N ILE A 567 -23.32 -42.50 -21.59
CA ILE A 567 -23.58 -43.93 -21.59
C ILE A 567 -24.27 -44.29 -22.91
N THR A 568 -23.54 -45.01 -23.76
CA THR A 568 -24.09 -45.52 -25.02
C THR A 568 -25.16 -46.58 -24.75
N GLU A 569 -26.23 -46.54 -25.53
CA GLU A 569 -27.33 -47.50 -25.48
C GLU A 569 -27.41 -48.28 -26.80
N ASN A 570 -27.68 -49.58 -26.72
CA ASN A 570 -27.87 -50.40 -27.91
C ASN A 570 -29.22 -50.09 -28.57
N GLU A 571 -29.25 -50.00 -29.90
CA GLU A 571 -30.51 -49.84 -30.64
C GLU A 571 -31.41 -51.05 -30.34
N GLY A 572 -32.67 -50.82 -29.95
CA GLY A 572 -33.62 -51.89 -29.67
C GLY A 572 -33.95 -52.75 -30.89
N ILE A 573 -34.58 -53.92 -30.66
CA ILE A 573 -35.08 -54.77 -31.74
C ILE A 573 -36.28 -54.05 -32.38
N ILE A 574 -36.22 -53.79 -33.67
CA ILE A 574 -37.28 -53.18 -34.47
C ILE A 574 -37.97 -54.28 -35.27
N ILE A 575 -39.28 -54.41 -35.08
CA ILE A 575 -40.14 -55.37 -35.78
C ILE A 575 -40.78 -54.67 -36.99
N ASP A 576 -40.49 -55.11 -38.22
CA ASP A 576 -41.14 -54.62 -39.45
C ASP A 576 -42.46 -55.38 -39.67
N PRO A 577 -43.57 -54.73 -40.09
CA PRO A 577 -44.90 -55.25 -39.88
C PRO A 577 -45.24 -56.48 -40.74
N LEU A 578 -46.03 -57.33 -40.10
CA LEU A 578 -46.51 -58.64 -40.49
C LEU A 578 -47.26 -58.70 -41.83
N LEU A 579 -46.93 -59.69 -42.68
CA LEU A 579 -47.87 -60.26 -43.65
C LEU A 579 -48.58 -61.45 -42.97
N SER A 580 -49.88 -61.34 -42.71
CA SER A 580 -50.74 -62.50 -42.44
C SER A 580 -51.52 -62.84 -43.69
N GLU A 581 -51.49 -64.11 -44.10
CA GLU A 581 -52.37 -64.62 -45.16
C GLU A 581 -53.64 -65.23 -44.54
N CYS A 582 -54.79 -65.00 -45.17
CA CYS A 582 -56.07 -65.59 -44.77
C CYS A 582 -56.01 -67.13 -44.83
N ILE A 583 -56.61 -67.80 -43.84
CA ILE A 583 -56.44 -69.24 -43.52
C ILE A 583 -56.86 -70.22 -44.62
N SER A 584 -57.38 -69.76 -45.76
CA SER A 584 -57.75 -70.62 -46.90
C SER A 584 -56.63 -71.55 -47.41
N ASN A 585 -55.35 -71.34 -47.02
CA ASN A 585 -54.20 -72.15 -47.46
C ASN A 585 -53.34 -72.87 -46.40
N ASN A 586 -53.56 -72.71 -45.09
CA ASN A 586 -52.65 -73.00 -43.95
C ASN A 586 -52.14 -71.68 -43.36
N GLY A 587 -52.46 -71.32 -42.11
CA GLY A 587 -52.05 -70.01 -41.58
C GLY A 587 -50.52 -69.84 -41.61
N GLU A 588 -50.04 -68.72 -42.15
CA GLU A 588 -48.62 -68.35 -42.19
C GLU A 588 -48.39 -66.98 -41.54
N ILE A 589 -47.28 -66.88 -40.80
CA ILE A 589 -46.80 -65.66 -40.16
C ILE A 589 -45.35 -65.46 -40.61
N THR A 590 -45.03 -64.28 -41.15
CA THR A 590 -43.65 -63.88 -41.45
C THR A 590 -43.33 -62.57 -40.75
N ILE A 591 -42.23 -62.56 -39.98
CA ILE A 591 -41.67 -61.37 -39.33
C ILE A 591 -40.26 -61.14 -39.86
N SER A 592 -39.94 -59.87 -40.13
CA SER A 592 -38.55 -59.41 -40.30
C SER A 592 -38.17 -58.45 -39.18
N THR A 593 -36.99 -58.65 -38.60
CA THR A 593 -36.43 -57.79 -37.57
C THR A 593 -35.21 -57.04 -38.07
N THR A 594 -35.04 -55.81 -37.58
CA THR A 594 -33.85 -54.95 -37.73
C THR A 594 -33.50 -54.35 -36.36
N GLY A 595 -32.39 -53.64 -36.20
CA GLY A 595 -31.94 -53.17 -34.87
C GLY A 595 -31.48 -54.31 -33.94
N GLY A 596 -31.15 -54.04 -32.68
CA GLY A 596 -30.59 -55.04 -31.76
C GLY A 596 -29.27 -55.67 -32.21
N THR A 597 -28.80 -56.69 -31.47
CA THR A 597 -27.55 -57.40 -31.78
C THR A 597 -27.83 -58.79 -32.36
N PRO A 598 -27.75 -59.00 -33.69
CA PRO A 598 -27.97 -60.32 -34.29
C PRO A 598 -26.90 -61.34 -33.84
N PRO A 599 -27.21 -62.65 -33.79
CA PRO A 599 -28.42 -63.31 -34.32
C PRO A 599 -29.67 -63.23 -33.44
N TYR A 600 -30.86 -63.33 -34.06
CA TYR A 600 -32.16 -63.36 -33.37
C TYR A 600 -32.74 -64.77 -33.26
N ILE A 601 -33.47 -65.03 -32.18
CA ILE A 601 -34.28 -66.22 -31.91
C ILE A 601 -35.74 -65.77 -31.83
N TYR A 602 -36.61 -66.42 -32.59
CA TYR A 602 -38.06 -66.16 -32.60
C TYR A 602 -38.77 -67.35 -31.97
N GLU A 603 -39.59 -67.11 -30.96
CA GLU A 603 -40.44 -68.11 -30.32
C GLU A 603 -41.91 -67.73 -30.44
N LEU A 604 -42.72 -68.61 -31.03
CA LEU A 604 -44.14 -68.42 -31.26
C LEU A 604 -44.95 -69.12 -30.17
N PHE A 605 -45.80 -68.37 -29.48
CA PHE A 605 -46.77 -68.87 -28.52
C PHE A 605 -48.19 -68.74 -29.06
N ASN A 606 -49.02 -69.75 -28.81
CA ASN A 606 -50.46 -69.67 -29.04
C ASN A 606 -51.15 -69.22 -27.75
N LEU A 607 -51.77 -68.03 -27.76
CA LEU A 607 -52.35 -67.44 -26.55
C LEU A 607 -53.60 -68.19 -26.05
N SER A 608 -54.23 -68.99 -26.89
CA SER A 608 -55.37 -69.83 -26.47
C SER A 608 -54.97 -70.96 -25.52
N ASN A 609 -53.74 -71.47 -25.64
CA ASN A 609 -53.23 -72.59 -24.85
C ASN A 609 -51.98 -72.22 -24.03
N ASN A 610 -51.45 -71.01 -24.22
CA ASN A 610 -50.24 -70.46 -23.62
C ASN A 610 -49.02 -71.38 -23.75
N ASN A 611 -48.94 -72.14 -24.85
CA ASN A 611 -47.82 -73.03 -25.16
C ASN A 611 -47.00 -72.46 -26.33
N SER A 612 -45.69 -72.70 -26.25
CA SER A 612 -44.77 -72.52 -27.38
C SER A 612 -45.10 -73.53 -28.47
N GLU A 613 -45.43 -73.02 -29.65
CA GLU A 613 -45.78 -73.80 -30.84
C GLU A 613 -44.54 -74.06 -31.71
N ALA A 614 -43.62 -73.09 -31.81
CA ALA A 614 -42.43 -73.19 -32.65
C ALA A 614 -41.33 -72.21 -32.24
N ILE A 615 -40.07 -72.59 -32.47
CA ILE A 615 -38.89 -71.72 -32.30
C ILE A 615 -38.07 -71.78 -33.60
N ASN A 616 -37.64 -70.63 -34.12
CA ASN A 616 -36.77 -70.54 -35.29
C ASN A 616 -35.83 -69.32 -35.22
N ASN A 617 -35.07 -69.08 -36.28
CA ASN A 617 -34.15 -67.95 -36.42
C ASN A 617 -34.38 -67.12 -37.71
N ASN A 618 -35.53 -67.30 -38.35
CA ASN A 618 -35.86 -66.68 -39.64
C ASN A 618 -37.21 -65.95 -39.64
N GLY A 619 -37.94 -65.95 -38.51
CA GLY A 619 -39.21 -65.26 -38.36
C GLY A 619 -40.37 -65.86 -39.17
N TYR A 620 -40.25 -67.06 -39.71
CA TYR A 620 -41.26 -67.68 -40.57
C TYR A 620 -41.94 -68.90 -39.92
N PHE A 621 -43.27 -68.83 -39.80
CA PHE A 621 -44.11 -69.87 -39.21
C PHE A 621 -45.26 -70.24 -40.16
N ASN A 622 -45.60 -71.53 -40.24
CA ASN A 622 -46.67 -72.02 -41.11
C ASN A 622 -47.48 -73.14 -40.45
N ASN A 623 -48.58 -73.56 -41.09
CA ASN A 623 -49.53 -74.56 -40.58
C ASN A 623 -50.21 -74.15 -39.28
N LEU A 624 -50.47 -72.86 -39.12
CA LEU A 624 -51.15 -72.30 -37.96
C LEU A 624 -52.68 -72.39 -38.13
N ILE A 625 -53.38 -72.50 -37.00
CA ILE A 625 -54.85 -72.44 -36.93
C ILE A 625 -55.30 -71.00 -36.63
N GLU A 626 -56.61 -70.74 -36.69
CA GLU A 626 -57.14 -69.45 -36.26
C GLU A 626 -56.85 -69.21 -34.77
N GLY A 627 -56.53 -67.97 -34.41
CA GLY A 627 -56.25 -67.60 -33.03
C GLY A 627 -55.27 -66.44 -32.86
N ASP A 628 -55.07 -66.08 -31.60
CA ASP A 628 -54.11 -65.08 -31.17
C ASP A 628 -52.76 -65.73 -30.85
N TYR A 629 -51.70 -65.17 -31.40
CA TYR A 629 -50.33 -65.60 -31.23
C TYR A 629 -49.47 -64.48 -30.64
N LEU A 630 -48.51 -64.83 -29.81
CA LEU A 630 -47.46 -63.94 -29.29
C LEU A 630 -46.13 -64.43 -29.83
N ILE A 631 -45.29 -63.54 -30.34
CA ILE A 631 -43.94 -63.88 -30.78
C ILE A 631 -42.96 -63.11 -29.93
N GLU A 632 -42.12 -63.87 -29.24
CA GLU A 632 -40.98 -63.39 -28.46
C GLU A 632 -39.73 -63.43 -29.36
N ILE A 633 -39.05 -62.29 -29.48
CA ILE A 633 -37.83 -62.14 -30.28
C ILE A 633 -36.69 -61.81 -29.33
N THR A 634 -35.70 -62.68 -29.25
CA THR A 634 -34.51 -62.49 -28.41
C THR A 634 -33.26 -62.35 -29.27
N ASP A 635 -32.43 -61.34 -29.02
CA ASP A 635 -31.14 -61.13 -29.70
C ASP A 635 -29.94 -61.83 -29.00
N GLU A 636 -28.71 -61.64 -29.48
CA GLU A 636 -27.52 -62.28 -28.87
C GLU A 636 -27.18 -61.77 -27.47
N LEU A 637 -27.53 -60.51 -27.16
CA LEU A 637 -27.30 -59.90 -25.86
C LEU A 637 -28.42 -60.23 -24.85
N GLY A 638 -29.46 -60.94 -25.28
CA GLY A 638 -30.60 -61.34 -24.46
C GLY A 638 -31.70 -60.30 -24.37
N CYS A 639 -31.74 -59.32 -25.26
CA CYS A 639 -32.80 -58.32 -25.34
C CYS A 639 -34.05 -58.96 -25.94
N LEU A 640 -35.20 -58.80 -25.26
CA LEU A 640 -36.48 -59.42 -25.62
C LEU A 640 -37.45 -58.36 -26.12
N GLU A 641 -38.07 -58.60 -27.28
CA GLU A 641 -39.22 -57.86 -27.78
C GLU A 641 -40.40 -58.78 -28.10
N GLU A 642 -41.61 -58.28 -27.93
CA GLU A 642 -42.86 -59.05 -28.05
C GLU A 642 -43.80 -58.44 -29.09
N VAL A 643 -44.38 -59.28 -29.95
CA VAL A 643 -45.45 -58.87 -30.88
C VAL A 643 -46.63 -59.83 -30.85
N SER A 644 -47.84 -59.26 -30.75
CA SER A 644 -49.08 -60.03 -30.82
C SER A 644 -49.68 -60.00 -32.22
N ILE A 645 -50.14 -61.15 -32.69
CA ILE A 645 -50.68 -61.38 -34.03
C ILE A 645 -51.99 -62.15 -33.93
N ASN A 646 -53.01 -61.71 -34.66
CA ASN A 646 -54.26 -62.43 -34.77
C ASN A 646 -54.41 -63.02 -36.19
N LEU A 647 -54.65 -64.34 -36.28
CA LEU A 647 -54.97 -65.04 -37.53
C LEU A 647 -56.48 -65.30 -37.62
N ASN A 648 -57.14 -64.69 -38.60
CA ASN A 648 -58.58 -64.79 -38.83
C ASN A 648 -58.95 -65.91 -39.82
N ALA A 649 -60.09 -66.57 -39.59
CA ALA A 649 -60.71 -67.45 -40.57
C ALA A 649 -61.16 -66.67 -41.82
N ALA A 650 -61.21 -67.35 -42.97
CA ALA A 650 -61.80 -66.80 -44.18
C ALA A 650 -63.32 -67.02 -44.21
N PRO A 651 -64.10 -66.12 -44.85
CA PRO A 651 -65.54 -66.29 -45.00
C PRO A 651 -65.86 -67.52 -45.86
N ILE A 652 -67.05 -68.11 -45.70
CA ILE A 652 -67.52 -69.22 -46.54
C ILE A 652 -68.68 -68.73 -47.41
N ALA A 653 -68.53 -68.73 -48.74
CA ALA A 653 -69.56 -68.30 -49.68
C ALA A 653 -70.65 -69.37 -49.85
N ASP A 654 -71.93 -69.02 -49.65
CA ASP A 654 -73.07 -69.88 -50.02
C ASP A 654 -74.32 -69.08 -50.38
N PHE A 655 -75.17 -69.64 -51.25
CA PHE A 655 -76.45 -69.02 -51.62
C PHE A 655 -77.48 -70.01 -52.17
N ASN A 656 -78.77 -69.70 -52.11
CA ASN A 656 -79.83 -70.49 -52.74
C ASN A 656 -80.63 -69.69 -53.77
N ILE A 657 -81.35 -70.41 -54.63
CA ILE A 657 -82.22 -69.89 -55.69
C ILE A 657 -83.61 -70.48 -55.45
N ASP A 658 -84.68 -69.69 -55.59
CA ASP A 658 -86.05 -70.08 -55.18
C ASP A 658 -86.55 -71.41 -55.80
N PHE A 659 -87.50 -72.07 -55.14
CA PHE A 659 -87.88 -73.49 -55.31
C PHE A 659 -88.72 -73.82 -56.56
N ASP A 660 -88.70 -73.01 -57.62
CA ASP A 660 -89.45 -73.31 -58.84
C ASP A 660 -88.74 -74.36 -59.71
N GLU A 661 -89.51 -75.31 -60.26
CA GLU A 661 -88.98 -76.38 -61.15
C GLU A 661 -88.40 -75.83 -62.47
N PHE A 662 -88.78 -74.59 -62.86
CA PHE A 662 -88.25 -73.88 -64.03
C PHE A 662 -88.48 -72.37 -63.87
N TYR A 663 -87.53 -71.56 -64.37
CA TYR A 663 -87.61 -70.10 -64.37
C TYR A 663 -88.09 -69.60 -65.74
N LEU A 664 -88.90 -68.54 -65.79
CA LEU A 664 -89.44 -68.01 -67.06
C LEU A 664 -88.80 -66.68 -67.44
N SER A 665 -88.53 -66.49 -68.73
CA SER A 665 -88.04 -65.21 -69.25
C SER A 665 -89.05 -64.10 -68.96
N ASN A 666 -88.56 -62.92 -68.60
CA ASN A 666 -89.35 -61.75 -68.18
C ASN A 666 -90.11 -61.92 -66.85
N ASN A 667 -89.70 -62.89 -66.01
CA ASN A 667 -90.12 -63.01 -64.61
C ASN A 667 -88.87 -62.96 -63.68
N PRO A 668 -88.83 -62.12 -62.62
CA PRO A 668 -87.66 -62.02 -61.74
C PRO A 668 -87.32 -63.32 -61.02
N THR A 669 -86.04 -63.69 -60.98
CA THR A 669 -85.48 -64.80 -60.18
C THR A 669 -84.85 -64.26 -58.91
N VAL A 670 -85.17 -64.83 -57.74
CA VAL A 670 -84.67 -64.39 -56.43
C VAL A 670 -83.50 -65.25 -55.96
N PHE A 671 -82.49 -64.62 -55.35
CA PHE A 671 -81.30 -65.22 -54.77
C PHE A 671 -81.19 -64.85 -53.28
N THR A 672 -80.99 -65.85 -52.44
CA THR A 672 -80.85 -65.70 -50.99
C THR A 672 -79.44 -66.08 -50.57
N ASP A 673 -78.73 -65.19 -49.89
CA ASP A 673 -77.40 -65.43 -49.33
C ASP A 673 -77.45 -66.36 -48.10
N PHE A 674 -76.49 -67.28 -48.00
CA PHE A 674 -76.25 -68.17 -46.87
C PHE A 674 -74.77 -68.17 -46.45
N SER A 675 -74.00 -67.17 -46.91
CA SER A 675 -72.57 -67.08 -46.59
C SER A 675 -72.35 -66.98 -45.08
N ASN A 676 -71.32 -67.67 -44.60
CA ASN A 676 -71.05 -67.83 -43.17
C ASN A 676 -69.74 -67.14 -42.79
N ASP A 677 -69.86 -65.97 -42.17
CA ASP A 677 -68.83 -65.29 -41.39
C ASP A 677 -69.50 -64.21 -40.51
N ILE A 678 -68.85 -63.78 -39.43
CA ILE A 678 -69.36 -62.76 -38.51
C ILE A 678 -69.16 -61.33 -39.03
N ASN A 679 -68.25 -61.14 -39.99
CA ASN A 679 -67.71 -59.84 -40.40
C ASN A 679 -67.61 -59.68 -41.94
N ILE A 680 -68.48 -60.33 -42.72
CA ILE A 680 -68.54 -60.11 -44.18
C ILE A 680 -68.77 -58.62 -44.46
N ASP A 681 -67.88 -58.01 -45.25
CA ASP A 681 -67.93 -56.60 -45.66
C ASP A 681 -68.62 -56.43 -47.03
N THR A 682 -68.39 -57.37 -47.96
CA THR A 682 -68.99 -57.30 -49.30
C THR A 682 -69.53 -58.63 -49.81
N TRP A 683 -70.64 -58.56 -50.54
CA TRP A 683 -71.23 -59.64 -51.34
C TRP A 683 -71.28 -59.22 -52.79
N THR A 684 -70.51 -59.87 -53.66
CA THR A 684 -70.48 -59.58 -55.09
C THR A 684 -71.12 -60.71 -55.89
N TRP A 685 -72.26 -60.42 -56.49
CA TRP A 685 -73.00 -61.31 -57.37
C TRP A 685 -72.62 -61.10 -58.83
N ASN A 686 -72.47 -62.18 -59.57
CA ASN A 686 -72.39 -62.20 -61.03
C ASN A 686 -73.48 -63.13 -61.55
N PHE A 687 -74.45 -62.61 -62.29
CA PHE A 687 -75.63 -63.38 -62.72
C PHE A 687 -75.42 -64.21 -63.99
N GLY A 688 -74.21 -64.18 -64.57
CA GLY A 688 -73.85 -65.01 -65.73
C GLY A 688 -74.40 -64.54 -67.08
N ASP A 689 -75.14 -63.42 -67.11
CA ASP A 689 -75.64 -62.76 -68.33
C ASP A 689 -74.89 -61.46 -68.65
N GLY A 690 -73.79 -61.19 -67.93
CA GLY A 690 -72.97 -59.99 -68.03
C GLY A 690 -73.28 -58.92 -66.98
N ASN A 691 -74.33 -59.11 -66.16
CA ASN A 691 -74.64 -58.21 -65.06
C ASN A 691 -74.01 -58.68 -63.75
N THR A 692 -73.50 -57.73 -62.97
CA THR A 692 -72.98 -57.96 -61.61
C THR A 692 -73.60 -56.99 -60.62
N LEU A 693 -73.59 -57.34 -59.34
CA LEU A 693 -74.11 -56.54 -58.25
C LEU A 693 -73.26 -56.75 -57.00
N THR A 694 -72.58 -55.70 -56.53
CA THR A 694 -71.88 -55.70 -55.23
C THR A 694 -72.73 -55.01 -54.18
N GLN A 695 -72.85 -55.63 -53.02
CA GLN A 695 -73.58 -55.15 -51.86
C GLN A 695 -72.65 -55.11 -50.66
N TYR A 696 -72.95 -54.21 -49.71
CA TYR A 696 -72.17 -53.99 -48.48
C TYR A 696 -72.96 -54.39 -47.22
N GLU A 697 -74.15 -54.98 -47.40
CA GLU A 697 -75.01 -55.51 -46.34
C GLU A 697 -75.73 -56.75 -46.89
N ASN A 698 -75.98 -57.75 -46.04
CA ASN A 698 -76.66 -58.98 -46.44
C ASN A 698 -78.13 -58.71 -46.80
N GLN A 699 -78.47 -58.79 -48.09
CA GLN A 699 -79.85 -58.65 -48.57
C GLN A 699 -80.18 -59.67 -49.67
N GLU A 700 -81.41 -60.19 -49.63
CA GLU A 700 -81.98 -60.97 -50.74
C GLU A 700 -81.98 -60.12 -52.01
N THR A 701 -81.47 -60.67 -53.11
CA THR A 701 -81.44 -59.99 -54.40
C THR A 701 -82.31 -60.68 -55.43
N SER A 702 -82.68 -59.97 -56.49
CA SER A 702 -83.41 -60.56 -57.60
C SER A 702 -82.87 -60.05 -58.93
N HIS A 703 -82.91 -60.91 -59.95
CA HIS A 703 -82.42 -60.59 -61.29
C HIS A 703 -83.43 -61.01 -62.36
N LEU A 704 -83.57 -60.20 -63.41
CA LEU A 704 -84.54 -60.41 -64.48
C LEU A 704 -83.85 -60.90 -65.76
N TYR A 705 -84.08 -62.16 -66.13
CA TYR A 705 -83.59 -62.72 -67.38
C TYR A 705 -84.56 -62.43 -68.54
N THR A 706 -84.11 -61.70 -69.56
CA THR A 706 -84.95 -61.29 -70.71
C THR A 706 -85.03 -62.34 -71.83
N ASN A 707 -84.07 -63.26 -71.88
CA ASN A 707 -84.01 -64.33 -72.89
C ASN A 707 -83.97 -65.70 -72.20
N PRO A 708 -84.57 -66.74 -72.80
CA PRO A 708 -84.40 -68.10 -72.34
C PRO A 708 -82.95 -68.58 -72.55
N GLY A 709 -82.40 -69.35 -71.61
CA GLY A 709 -81.00 -69.78 -71.66
C GLY A 709 -80.51 -70.44 -70.37
N THR A 710 -79.23 -70.83 -70.37
CA THR A 710 -78.51 -71.35 -69.19
C THR A 710 -77.54 -70.29 -68.67
N TYR A 711 -77.57 -70.04 -67.36
CA TYR A 711 -76.71 -69.04 -66.70
C TYR A 711 -75.91 -69.65 -65.54
N TYR A 712 -74.71 -69.12 -65.29
CA TYR A 712 -73.84 -69.49 -64.18
C TYR A 712 -73.73 -68.30 -63.24
N VAL A 713 -74.29 -68.43 -62.04
CA VAL A 713 -74.35 -67.37 -61.04
C VAL A 713 -73.23 -67.58 -60.04
N THR A 714 -72.39 -66.57 -59.81
CA THR A 714 -71.28 -66.59 -58.85
C THR A 714 -71.53 -65.58 -57.74
N LEU A 715 -71.32 -65.99 -56.48
CA LEU A 715 -71.26 -65.12 -55.32
C LEU A 715 -69.83 -65.13 -54.77
N THR A 716 -69.22 -63.96 -54.65
CA THR A 716 -67.94 -63.74 -53.97
C THR A 716 -68.20 -62.93 -52.70
N VAL A 717 -67.74 -63.41 -51.55
CA VAL A 717 -67.80 -62.67 -50.27
C VAL A 717 -66.42 -62.28 -49.81
N VAL A 718 -66.29 -61.07 -49.27
CA VAL A 718 -65.04 -60.55 -48.68
C VAL A 718 -65.35 -60.03 -47.29
N ASP A 719 -64.55 -60.41 -46.29
CA ASP A 719 -64.69 -59.95 -44.92
C ASP A 719 -63.98 -58.61 -44.65
N SER A 720 -64.19 -58.06 -43.45
CA SER A 720 -63.60 -56.79 -43.03
C SER A 720 -62.06 -56.81 -42.92
N TYR A 721 -61.43 -57.99 -42.96
CA TYR A 721 -59.99 -58.17 -42.89
C TYR A 721 -59.37 -58.46 -44.28
N GLY A 722 -60.18 -58.46 -45.34
CA GLY A 722 -59.76 -58.67 -46.72
C GLY A 722 -59.69 -60.13 -47.17
N CYS A 723 -60.17 -61.07 -46.35
CA CYS A 723 -60.28 -62.49 -46.69
C CYS A 723 -61.49 -62.73 -47.58
N GLN A 724 -61.35 -63.58 -48.61
CA GLN A 724 -62.41 -63.82 -49.59
C GLN A 724 -62.66 -65.30 -49.88
N ASP A 725 -63.91 -65.62 -50.26
CA ASP A 725 -64.32 -66.93 -50.79
C ASP A 725 -65.39 -66.76 -51.89
N GLU A 726 -65.54 -67.75 -52.76
CA GLU A 726 -66.50 -67.71 -53.88
C GLU A 726 -67.22 -69.03 -54.16
N LEU A 727 -68.50 -68.94 -54.57
CA LEU A 727 -69.32 -70.08 -54.96
C LEU A 727 -70.09 -69.82 -56.26
N THR A 728 -70.16 -70.82 -57.15
CA THR A 728 -70.91 -70.73 -58.43
C THR A 728 -71.97 -71.81 -58.57
N LYS A 729 -73.21 -71.44 -58.96
CA LYS A 729 -74.35 -72.36 -59.24
C LYS A 729 -74.95 -72.13 -60.64
N LYS A 730 -75.55 -73.17 -61.25
CA LYS A 730 -76.12 -73.15 -62.63
C LYS A 730 -77.66 -73.07 -62.59
N ILE A 731 -78.27 -72.28 -63.48
CA ILE A 731 -79.74 -72.18 -63.67
C ILE A 731 -80.19 -72.27 -65.15
N GLU A 732 -81.49 -72.55 -65.38
CA GLU A 732 -82.12 -72.67 -66.71
C GLU A 732 -83.45 -71.88 -66.82
N VAL A 733 -83.59 -71.04 -67.85
CA VAL A 733 -84.73 -70.10 -68.06
C VAL A 733 -85.50 -70.41 -69.38
N LEU A 734 -86.85 -70.49 -69.37
CA LEU A 734 -87.76 -70.90 -70.48
C LEU A 734 -88.66 -69.76 -71.07
N GLN A 735 -89.42 -70.03 -72.17
CA GLN A 735 -90.28 -69.08 -72.95
C GLN A 735 -91.76 -68.96 -72.46
N ASP A 736 -92.54 -67.95 -72.93
CA ASP A 736 -93.74 -67.35 -72.29
C ASP A 736 -95.19 -67.62 -72.86
N TYR A 737 -95.47 -68.40 -73.95
CA TYR A 737 -96.86 -68.75 -74.40
C TYR A 737 -97.04 -70.13 -75.13
N TYR A 738 -98.27 -70.67 -75.32
CA TYR A 738 -98.57 -72.01 -75.92
C TYR A 738 -99.85 -72.12 -76.83
N SER A 739 -99.82 -72.90 -77.94
CA SER A 739 -100.95 -73.19 -78.88
C SER A 739 -100.94 -74.62 -79.47
N TYR A 740 -102.09 -75.30 -79.55
CA TYR A 740 -102.28 -76.61 -80.18
C TYR A 740 -103.69 -76.83 -80.80
N SER A 741 -103.77 -77.31 -82.05
CA SER A 741 -105.03 -77.63 -82.76
C SER A 741 -105.07 -79.10 -83.25
N PRO A 742 -106.10 -79.91 -82.90
CA PRO A 742 -106.20 -81.30 -83.37
C PRO A 742 -106.45 -81.40 -84.90
N ASN A 743 -106.28 -82.58 -85.49
CA ASN A 743 -106.43 -82.80 -86.95
C ASN A 743 -107.48 -83.86 -87.33
N ILE A 744 -108.08 -84.53 -86.36
CA ILE A 744 -109.15 -85.51 -86.53
C ILE A 744 -110.07 -85.45 -85.32
N PHE A 745 -111.37 -85.63 -85.52
CA PHE A 745 -112.35 -85.79 -84.45
C PHE A 745 -113.49 -86.71 -84.91
N THR A 746 -114.23 -87.28 -83.95
CA THR A 746 -115.19 -88.36 -84.20
C THR A 746 -116.51 -88.05 -83.48
N PRO A 747 -117.48 -87.39 -84.13
CA PRO A 747 -118.76 -87.03 -83.49
C PRO A 747 -119.69 -88.25 -83.37
N ASN A 748 -119.39 -89.15 -82.42
CA ASN A 748 -120.13 -90.40 -82.17
C ASN A 748 -120.89 -90.39 -80.81
N ASN A 749 -120.81 -89.28 -80.07
CA ASN A 749 -121.35 -89.05 -78.73
C ASN A 749 -120.79 -89.99 -77.65
N ASP A 750 -119.53 -90.46 -77.78
CA ASP A 750 -118.88 -91.27 -76.74
C ASP A 750 -118.23 -90.43 -75.61
N GLY A 751 -118.27 -89.10 -75.72
CA GLY A 751 -117.69 -88.13 -74.80
C GLY A 751 -116.23 -87.79 -75.09
N ILE A 752 -115.61 -88.40 -76.10
CA ILE A 752 -114.20 -88.25 -76.45
C ILE A 752 -114.09 -87.74 -77.89
N ASN A 753 -113.50 -86.55 -78.06
CA ASN A 753 -113.30 -85.94 -79.38
C ASN A 753 -114.58 -85.83 -80.22
N ASP A 754 -115.74 -85.69 -79.57
CA ASP A 754 -117.04 -85.47 -80.22
C ASP A 754 -117.14 -84.10 -80.89
N THR A 755 -116.30 -83.16 -80.47
CA THR A 755 -116.22 -81.82 -81.05
C THR A 755 -114.79 -81.49 -81.41
N PHE A 756 -114.62 -80.76 -82.51
CA PHE A 756 -113.35 -80.15 -82.86
C PHE A 756 -113.15 -78.86 -82.06
N THR A 757 -112.20 -78.86 -81.11
CA THR A 757 -111.87 -77.73 -80.22
C THR A 757 -110.33 -77.55 -80.10
N PRO A 758 -109.77 -76.40 -80.52
CA PRO A 758 -108.36 -76.04 -80.28
C PRO A 758 -108.02 -75.75 -78.81
N SER A 759 -106.75 -75.91 -78.39
CA SER A 759 -106.24 -75.60 -77.03
C SER A 759 -105.19 -74.48 -77.06
N LEU A 760 -105.51 -73.35 -76.43
CA LEU A 760 -104.69 -72.13 -76.41
C LEU A 760 -104.45 -71.66 -74.96
N PHE A 761 -103.23 -71.24 -74.59
CA PHE A 761 -102.89 -70.70 -73.24
C PHE A 761 -102.28 -69.30 -73.34
N ASN A 762 -102.62 -68.41 -72.40
CA ASN A 762 -102.28 -66.98 -72.41
C ASN A 762 -102.74 -66.22 -73.68
N ILE A 763 -104.02 -66.39 -74.07
CA ILE A 763 -104.66 -65.64 -75.17
C ILE A 763 -105.82 -64.75 -74.69
N ASN A 764 -106.15 -63.74 -75.47
CA ASN A 764 -107.36 -62.93 -75.31
C ASN A 764 -108.55 -63.62 -76.00
N GLU A 765 -109.43 -64.24 -75.20
CA GLU A 765 -110.59 -65.01 -75.67
C GLU A 765 -111.60 -64.18 -76.48
N GLU A 766 -111.71 -62.87 -76.28
CA GLU A 766 -112.66 -62.01 -77.03
C GLU A 766 -112.30 -61.87 -78.51
N SER A 767 -111.03 -62.11 -78.86
CA SER A 767 -110.54 -62.05 -80.24
C SER A 767 -110.68 -63.38 -81.00
N TYR A 768 -111.21 -64.42 -80.35
CA TYR A 768 -111.28 -65.76 -80.89
C TYR A 768 -112.37 -65.90 -81.98
N SER A 769 -112.00 -66.52 -83.10
CA SER A 769 -112.98 -66.95 -84.10
C SER A 769 -112.59 -68.30 -84.70
N LEU A 770 -113.53 -69.25 -84.75
CA LEU A 770 -113.38 -70.55 -85.41
C LEU A 770 -114.39 -70.69 -86.56
N MET A 771 -113.90 -71.03 -87.76
CA MET A 771 -114.72 -71.25 -88.96
C MET A 771 -114.40 -72.61 -89.57
N ILE A 772 -115.44 -73.36 -89.96
CA ILE A 772 -115.32 -74.65 -90.67
C ILE A 772 -115.94 -74.57 -92.06
N PHE A 773 -115.26 -75.15 -93.05
CA PHE A 773 -115.65 -75.16 -94.46
C PHE A 773 -115.76 -76.58 -95.00
N ASP A 774 -116.77 -76.84 -95.86
CA ASP A 774 -116.88 -78.08 -96.62
C ASP A 774 -115.76 -78.22 -97.66
N ARG A 775 -115.66 -79.40 -98.30
CA ARG A 775 -114.63 -79.69 -99.31
C ARG A 775 -114.66 -78.77 -100.55
N TRP A 776 -115.74 -78.03 -100.75
CA TRP A 776 -115.90 -77.07 -101.84
C TRP A 776 -115.63 -75.63 -101.39
N GLY A 777 -115.23 -75.42 -100.14
CA GLY A 777 -114.90 -74.12 -99.55
C GLY A 777 -116.12 -73.34 -99.07
N LYS A 778 -117.30 -73.96 -99.00
CA LYS A 778 -118.48 -73.32 -98.44
C LYS A 778 -118.44 -73.40 -96.91
N LYS A 779 -118.58 -72.25 -96.23
CA LYS A 779 -118.66 -72.20 -94.76
C LYS A 779 -119.90 -72.96 -94.29
N ILE A 780 -119.71 -73.89 -93.36
CA ILE A 780 -120.75 -74.76 -92.82
C ILE A 780 -120.94 -74.59 -91.30
N PHE A 781 -119.94 -74.02 -90.61
CA PHE A 781 -120.01 -73.67 -89.20
C PHE A 781 -119.12 -72.47 -88.89
N GLU A 782 -119.55 -71.64 -87.95
CA GLU A 782 -118.77 -70.53 -87.41
C GLU A 782 -119.14 -70.32 -85.94
N THR A 783 -118.13 -70.02 -85.13
CA THR A 783 -118.32 -69.55 -83.76
C THR A 783 -117.25 -68.54 -83.36
N TYR A 784 -117.63 -67.65 -82.45
CA TYR A 784 -116.74 -66.69 -81.79
C TYR A 784 -116.57 -67.04 -80.30
N ASN A 785 -117.14 -68.15 -79.85
CA ASN A 785 -117.02 -68.62 -78.47
C ASN A 785 -115.90 -69.66 -78.39
N TYR A 786 -114.83 -69.36 -77.64
CA TYR A 786 -113.70 -70.26 -77.43
C TYR A 786 -114.12 -71.64 -76.91
N ASN A 787 -115.17 -71.68 -76.08
CA ASN A 787 -115.67 -72.91 -75.47
C ASN A 787 -116.61 -73.72 -76.39
N GLN A 788 -116.88 -73.26 -77.61
CA GLN A 788 -117.76 -73.96 -78.55
C GLN A 788 -116.95 -74.63 -79.65
N GLY A 789 -116.90 -75.96 -79.63
CA GLY A 789 -116.35 -76.77 -80.71
C GLY A 789 -117.38 -77.08 -81.80
N TRP A 790 -116.92 -77.54 -82.97
CA TRP A 790 -117.80 -78.02 -84.03
C TRP A 790 -118.11 -79.51 -83.86
N ASP A 791 -119.39 -79.89 -83.84
CA ASP A 791 -119.88 -81.27 -83.58
C ASP A 791 -120.19 -82.07 -84.85
N GLY A 792 -119.77 -81.58 -86.03
CA GLY A 792 -119.99 -82.26 -87.31
C GLY A 792 -121.39 -82.08 -87.92
N LYS A 793 -122.26 -81.25 -87.33
CA LYS A 793 -123.61 -80.97 -87.86
C LYS A 793 -123.69 -79.63 -88.61
N LEU A 794 -124.68 -79.52 -89.49
CA LEU A 794 -125.15 -78.23 -90.04
C LEU A 794 -126.06 -77.52 -89.03
N GLU A 795 -126.28 -76.21 -89.20
CA GLU A 795 -127.19 -75.41 -88.35
C GLU A 795 -128.61 -75.99 -88.23
N ASN A 796 -129.09 -76.69 -89.26
CA ASN A 796 -130.40 -77.35 -89.23
C ASN A 796 -130.41 -78.69 -88.45
N GLY A 797 -129.31 -79.04 -87.77
CA GLY A 797 -129.13 -80.26 -86.98
C GLY A 797 -128.78 -81.50 -87.78
N SER A 798 -128.64 -81.41 -89.12
CA SER A 798 -128.29 -82.55 -89.95
C SER A 798 -126.82 -82.92 -89.78
N LEU A 799 -126.54 -84.17 -89.38
CA LEU A 799 -125.18 -84.70 -89.30
C LEU A 799 -124.59 -84.85 -90.71
N LEU A 800 -123.39 -84.30 -90.92
CA LEU A 800 -122.71 -84.42 -92.20
C LEU A 800 -122.04 -85.80 -92.38
N ASN A 801 -121.62 -86.08 -93.61
CA ASN A 801 -120.89 -87.31 -93.92
C ASN A 801 -119.43 -87.18 -93.49
N SER A 802 -118.81 -88.31 -93.16
CA SER A 802 -117.36 -88.39 -92.98
C SER A 802 -116.68 -87.92 -94.26
N ASP A 803 -115.98 -86.79 -94.15
CA ASP A 803 -115.26 -86.16 -95.25
C ASP A 803 -114.13 -85.30 -94.64
N THR A 804 -113.28 -84.73 -95.50
CA THR A 804 -112.27 -83.76 -95.08
C THR A 804 -112.87 -82.37 -95.08
N TYR A 805 -112.72 -81.68 -93.95
CA TYR A 805 -113.09 -80.29 -93.75
C TYR A 805 -111.83 -79.44 -93.57
N SER A 806 -111.98 -78.12 -93.60
CA SER A 806 -110.89 -77.20 -93.27
C SER A 806 -111.34 -76.21 -92.22
N TYR A 807 -110.41 -75.81 -91.34
CA TYR A 807 -110.65 -74.82 -90.31
C TYR A 807 -109.75 -73.61 -90.47
N LYS A 808 -110.25 -72.48 -89.96
CA LYS A 808 -109.48 -71.27 -89.72
C LYS A 808 -109.76 -70.78 -88.30
N ILE A 809 -108.69 -70.47 -87.55
CA ILE A 809 -108.73 -69.89 -86.21
C ILE A 809 -107.97 -68.56 -86.21
N ASN A 810 -108.52 -67.53 -85.58
CA ASN A 810 -107.80 -66.28 -85.29
C ASN A 810 -107.88 -66.00 -83.79
N TYR A 811 -106.80 -65.46 -83.20
CA TYR A 811 -106.74 -65.00 -81.81
C TYR A 811 -105.58 -64.02 -81.57
N THR A 812 -105.58 -63.32 -80.44
CA THR A 812 -104.50 -62.42 -79.99
C THR A 812 -103.92 -62.95 -78.68
N THR A 813 -102.61 -62.91 -78.45
CA THR A 813 -102.03 -63.27 -77.14
C THR A 813 -102.39 -62.23 -76.07
N THR A 814 -102.24 -62.53 -74.77
CA THR A 814 -102.41 -61.54 -73.69
C THR A 814 -101.45 -60.35 -73.81
N MET A 815 -100.36 -60.49 -74.58
CA MET A 815 -99.44 -59.41 -74.93
C MET A 815 -99.80 -58.63 -76.22
N GLY A 816 -100.96 -58.89 -76.82
CA GLY A 816 -101.46 -58.13 -77.97
C GLY A 816 -100.92 -58.57 -79.33
N ILE A 817 -100.30 -59.74 -79.44
CA ILE A 817 -99.78 -60.26 -80.72
C ILE A 817 -100.89 -61.01 -81.47
N GLU A 818 -101.28 -60.55 -82.66
CA GLU A 818 -102.27 -61.21 -83.52
C GLU A 818 -101.72 -62.51 -84.15
N LYS A 819 -102.52 -63.58 -84.14
CA LYS A 819 -102.20 -64.90 -84.69
C LYS A 819 -103.35 -65.45 -85.55
N GLU A 820 -103.00 -66.09 -86.66
CA GLU A 820 -103.90 -66.78 -87.58
C GLU A 820 -103.40 -68.22 -87.81
N GLU A 821 -104.27 -69.21 -87.56
CA GLU A 821 -104.00 -70.63 -87.81
C GLU A 821 -105.00 -71.20 -88.83
N LYS A 822 -104.51 -72.02 -89.75
CA LYS A 822 -105.33 -72.70 -90.76
C LYS A 822 -104.91 -74.16 -90.87
N GLY A 823 -105.89 -75.05 -90.96
CA GLY A 823 -105.62 -76.48 -91.07
C GLY A 823 -106.71 -77.25 -91.81
N LYS A 824 -106.41 -78.52 -92.07
CA LYS A 824 -107.40 -79.52 -92.51
C LYS A 824 -107.75 -80.38 -91.31
N LEU A 825 -109.01 -80.75 -91.21
CA LEU A 825 -109.46 -81.69 -90.20
C LEU A 825 -110.30 -82.78 -90.87
N ILE A 826 -110.14 -84.01 -90.40
CA ILE A 826 -110.94 -85.14 -90.87
C ILE A 826 -112.05 -85.38 -89.85
N MET A 827 -113.30 -85.41 -90.32
CA MET A 827 -114.40 -85.90 -89.49
C MET A 827 -114.59 -87.38 -89.80
N ALA A 828 -114.20 -88.25 -88.88
CA ALA A 828 -114.43 -89.69 -88.97
C ALA A 828 -115.76 -90.04 -88.29
N LYS A 829 -116.52 -91.00 -88.82
CA LYS A 829 -117.69 -91.55 -88.12
C LYS A 829 -117.30 -92.78 -87.34
#